data_AF-A1WXA2-F1
#
_entry.id   AF-A1WXA2-F1
#
_cell.length_a   1.000
_cell.length_b   1.000
_cell.length_c   1.000
_cell.angle_alpha   90.00
_cell.angle_beta   90.00
_cell.angle_gamma   90.00
#
_symmetry.space_group_name_H-M   'P 1'
#
loop_
_entity.id
_entity.type
_entity.pdbx_description
1 polymer ?
#
loop_
_entity_poly.entity_id
_entity_poly.type
_entity_poly.pdbx_seq_one_letter_code
_entity_poly.pdbx_strand_id
1 'polypeptide(L)'
;MPSTPTPDHPLSYRACVLGASLSLAVIAYATLLPFEFRDVSLAQAWEAYTGIRFAGLTGGNYAQWVANILLYTPLGFFWAAWLTRSVGSRSGQVVMGLLAALVALATTMTIEFLQIWLPFRYPAIADMSGNFLGGVIGVVVWLTLRGRLGVWLAEIRQGGPVAVGIALSAYAVAYIGIVLLPFDLVVSPWALADRLTSSALNPWAQAGGCLGDLSCVGFRGAEVAASLPLGVLLAWTVPQVRDDPWRFGLAAVVGWAVSLELLNLFVASGVVEGRSALMRAIGIGLGLGVAGLLLADPSRLLARLRQWGPLLVAGVAVPYLLLLLLGNHEFGPYRWDGQRAIETLQATRLLPFYYHYHIAEVAALRSMLFHMLMYAPVGLFAWILALRVRVSRNQVVAWAAGAAVGLALLVEIGKLLTEEGRPDSSTLVLAGIAAATTVTLLEWLAFALTRKGPGDSAGELASPPPGPIQPGQDPGLAQAVPPYAGTSPTNERRWTAGEVVRRSSGGLLAVAIWLAAWAWPAWPGWLAAGLLIYAVLLWRYPLAWLWVLPPLVPVLDWGVWTGWVHIGEVDLFIGMTVAVTLAAGRWPGRPGRWLPGTVRAAWALLLVSTVLALAVALWPLAPLERGLLSHYATGWNALRVGSGVLFAALLWWVVRASPYSPSEQFERGLVPGMALSWLAAALVILRERIVYPGLLDFDSAYRISGWFSDMQVGGPSVEAFLVISLPFAILAAWRVSGRWLAVPAAGVVAVLGSYLVVVTYSRAGWLGLVVALGVLGLSLLWASRRPVAGRGLWAVHQALIALPFLVAGGAGFALVMEGTAVERWSAVERDLQSRIDHWQETWSLAGQGGSPVWGRGMGAFPAYYRYAAVGQEGVPANFEFARTGSDEGVLRIGAGSSLFVNQRLFGPFHGERPEALQLELEVRGPPGARLDASICEKPIRHSFDCQWERFRLDAGEGVQALSWDVRLDDLASGLPGLRRGLVFALSLGGGEEAMLEIQSAKLTGPDGAAYLRNPEFEQAGRHWYFTTDYLWPYRTENQWLEIYFDQGVFGLLAFTLFLLAVVGVLLRRVSQGKVGAAAALAALLGVLAIGVFSTVFFNPKIALLFYLVALLGVSGRARRRSGRRAPIGQP
;
A
#
# COMPACT_ATOMS: atom_id res chain seq x y z
N MET A 1 0.64 27.89 39.25
CA MET A 1 -0.68 27.28 39.47
C MET A 1 -0.77 26.00 38.64
N PRO A 2 -1.05 24.81 39.21
CA PRO A 2 -1.25 23.63 38.40
C PRO A 2 -2.62 23.72 37.73
N SER A 3 -2.61 23.91 36.42
CA SER A 3 -3.77 23.87 35.54
C SER A 3 -4.61 22.64 35.81
N THR A 4 -5.92 22.85 36.00
CA THR A 4 -6.95 21.83 36.06
C THR A 4 -6.71 20.74 35.00
N PRO A 5 -6.65 19.45 35.38
CA PRO A 5 -6.43 18.38 34.42
C PRO A 5 -7.60 18.34 33.44
N THR A 6 -7.31 18.49 32.14
CA THR A 6 -8.27 18.10 31.10
C THR A 6 -8.61 16.62 31.29
N PRO A 7 -9.89 16.23 31.42
CA PRO A 7 -10.30 14.89 31.85
C PRO A 7 -9.88 13.72 30.93
N ASP A 8 -9.34 13.97 29.75
CA ASP A 8 -9.27 12.96 28.67
C ASP A 8 -7.86 12.49 28.27
N HIS A 9 -6.81 12.76 29.07
CA HIS A 9 -5.46 12.27 28.76
C HIS A 9 -5.22 10.86 29.32
N PRO A 10 -4.89 9.84 28.47
CA PRO A 10 -4.86 8.44 28.89
C PRO A 10 -3.68 8.11 29.83
N LEU A 11 -2.57 8.82 29.68
CA LEU A 11 -1.35 8.66 30.47
C LEU A 11 -1.26 9.73 31.56
N SER A 12 -0.67 9.38 32.70
CA SER A 12 -0.35 10.34 33.77
C SER A 12 0.82 11.24 33.33
N TYR A 13 0.93 12.45 33.91
CA TYR A 13 2.05 13.35 33.62
C TYR A 13 3.40 12.67 33.85
N ARG A 14 3.54 11.98 34.99
CA ARG A 14 4.75 11.22 35.34
C ARG A 14 5.06 10.15 34.30
N ALA A 15 4.06 9.43 33.79
CA ALA A 15 4.28 8.40 32.77
C ALA A 15 4.74 8.99 31.42
N CYS A 16 4.21 10.15 31.02
CA CYS A 16 4.66 10.82 29.79
C CYS A 16 6.11 11.30 29.89
N VAL A 17 6.45 12.00 30.97
CA VAL A 17 7.82 12.52 31.19
C VAL A 17 8.81 11.38 31.34
N LEU A 18 8.51 10.41 32.21
CA LEU A 18 9.39 9.26 32.42
C LEU A 18 9.56 8.45 31.13
N GLY A 19 8.49 8.21 30.37
CA GLY A 19 8.57 7.51 29.09
C GLY A 19 9.42 8.25 28.06
N ALA A 20 9.25 9.57 27.95
CA ALA A 20 10.04 10.40 27.03
C ALA A 20 11.52 10.40 27.42
N SER A 21 11.84 10.63 28.69
CA SER A 21 13.21 10.60 29.20
C SER A 21 13.85 9.22 29.07
N LEU A 22 13.11 8.16 29.41
CA LEU A 22 13.62 6.78 29.31
C LEU A 22 13.87 6.39 27.86
N SER A 23 12.97 6.74 26.93
CA SER A 23 13.18 6.45 25.50
C SER A 23 14.44 7.13 24.97
N LEU A 24 14.69 8.40 25.34
CA LEU A 24 15.90 9.11 24.95
C LEU A 24 17.16 8.48 25.59
N ALA A 25 17.09 8.13 26.87
CA ALA A 25 18.20 7.51 27.59
C ALA A 25 18.55 6.13 27.03
N VAL A 26 17.54 5.30 26.70
CA VAL A 26 17.74 3.98 26.08
C VAL A 26 18.36 4.12 24.71
N ILE A 27 17.89 5.05 23.87
CA ILE A 27 18.48 5.30 22.55
C ILE A 27 19.94 5.72 22.74
N ALA A 28 20.20 6.78 23.50
CA ALA A 28 21.56 7.27 23.74
C ALA A 28 22.48 6.18 24.31
N TYR A 29 21.99 5.34 25.23
CA TYR A 29 22.77 4.24 25.80
C TYR A 29 23.08 3.16 24.77
N ALA A 30 22.05 2.65 24.08
CA ALA A 30 22.19 1.55 23.13
C ALA A 30 23.03 1.94 21.91
N THR A 31 22.95 3.19 21.45
CA THR A 31 23.66 3.66 20.26
C THR A 31 25.08 4.16 20.55
N LEU A 32 25.39 4.53 21.79
CA LEU A 32 26.72 5.06 22.17
C LEU A 32 27.58 4.04 22.93
N LEU A 33 27.04 2.88 23.31
CA LEU A 33 27.82 1.75 23.82
C LEU A 33 28.87 1.33 22.75
N PRO A 34 30.16 1.09 23.10
CA PRO A 34 30.72 0.87 24.45
C PRO A 34 31.22 2.12 25.21
N PHE A 35 30.95 3.35 24.74
CA PHE A 35 31.47 4.61 25.31
C PHE A 35 33.00 4.76 25.25
N GLU A 36 33.65 4.10 24.30
CA GLU A 36 35.08 4.24 24.04
C GLU A 36 35.31 5.33 22.99
N PHE A 37 35.46 6.58 23.42
CA PHE A 37 35.62 7.71 22.50
C PHE A 37 37.09 7.85 22.04
N ARG A 38 37.31 7.87 20.73
CA ARG A 38 38.59 8.11 20.06
C ARG A 38 38.87 9.61 19.94
N ASP A 39 40.14 9.95 19.80
CA ASP A 39 40.56 11.34 19.59
C ASP A 39 40.38 11.73 18.11
N VAL A 40 39.27 12.40 17.80
CA VAL A 40 38.95 12.96 16.47
C VAL A 40 38.63 14.44 16.65
N SER A 41 39.28 15.30 15.86
CA SER A 41 39.00 16.74 15.93
C SER A 41 37.60 17.06 15.41
N LEU A 42 36.97 18.12 15.94
CA LEU A 42 35.64 18.54 15.51
C LEU A 42 35.59 18.87 14.00
N ALA A 43 36.66 19.41 13.44
CA ALA A 43 36.75 19.73 12.01
C ALA A 43 36.71 18.46 11.14
N GLN A 44 37.49 17.44 11.51
CA GLN A 44 37.48 16.14 10.82
C GLN A 44 36.13 15.44 10.94
N ALA A 45 35.50 15.50 12.12
CA ALA A 45 34.18 14.93 12.32
C ALA A 45 33.11 15.64 11.46
N TRP A 46 33.17 16.97 11.36
CA TRP A 46 32.23 17.73 10.53
C TRP A 46 32.40 17.44 9.04
N GLU A 47 33.65 17.36 8.57
CA GLU A 47 33.95 16.98 7.18
C GLU A 47 33.42 15.57 6.85
N ALA A 48 33.72 14.59 7.70
CA ALA A 48 33.22 13.23 7.55
C ALA A 48 31.68 13.17 7.53
N TYR A 49 31.01 13.97 8.37
CA TYR A 49 29.55 14.00 8.46
C TYR A 49 28.88 14.66 7.24
N THR A 50 29.47 15.73 6.70
CA THR A 50 28.93 16.40 5.50
C THR A 50 29.21 15.66 4.20
N GLY A 51 30.24 14.79 4.19
CA GLY A 51 30.59 13.94 3.05
C GLY A 51 29.82 12.63 2.94
N ILE A 52 28.87 12.34 3.85
CA ILE A 52 28.12 11.07 3.84
C ILE A 52 27.29 10.95 2.56
N ARG A 53 27.41 9.81 1.87
CA ARG A 53 26.57 9.46 0.72
C ARG A 53 25.53 8.43 1.12
N PHE A 54 24.40 8.41 0.41
CA PHE A 54 23.38 7.39 0.62
C PHE A 54 23.85 6.05 0.04
N ALA A 55 24.44 5.20 0.87
CA ALA A 55 24.64 3.80 0.50
C ALA A 55 23.27 3.11 0.47
N GLY A 56 22.91 2.52 -0.68
CA GLY A 56 21.63 1.82 -0.83
C GLY A 56 21.40 0.74 0.24
N LEU A 57 20.14 0.44 0.52
CA LEU A 57 19.75 -0.64 1.44
C LEU A 57 19.93 -1.99 0.72
N THR A 58 21.04 -2.69 0.96
CA THR A 58 21.25 -4.09 0.55
C THR A 58 20.83 -5.04 1.67
N GLY A 59 20.66 -6.35 1.38
CA GLY A 59 20.02 -7.33 2.27
C GLY A 59 20.53 -7.38 3.72
N GLY A 60 21.80 -7.05 4.00
CA GLY A 60 22.33 -6.94 5.37
C GLY A 60 21.94 -5.65 6.10
N ASN A 61 21.75 -4.53 5.41
CA ASN A 61 21.41 -3.22 6.00
C ASN A 61 19.90 -3.03 6.24
N TYR A 62 19.04 -3.88 5.67
CA TYR A 62 17.59 -3.75 5.82
C TYR A 62 17.09 -4.08 7.22
N ALA A 63 17.57 -5.17 7.83
CA ALA A 63 17.20 -5.55 9.20
C ALA A 63 17.58 -4.45 10.20
N GLN A 64 18.79 -3.89 10.05
CA GLN A 64 19.26 -2.74 10.84
C GLN A 64 18.33 -1.53 10.69
N TRP A 65 17.92 -1.22 9.46
CA TRP A 65 17.01 -0.11 9.17
C TRP A 65 15.64 -0.28 9.86
N VAL A 66 15.09 -1.50 9.87
CA VAL A 66 13.84 -1.82 10.59
C VAL A 66 14.02 -1.75 12.11
N ALA A 67 15.14 -2.26 12.64
CA ALA A 67 15.46 -2.17 14.06
C ALA A 67 15.53 -0.71 14.53
N ASN A 68 16.14 0.16 13.72
CA ASN A 68 16.21 1.61 13.95
C ASN A 68 14.82 2.29 14.00
N ILE A 69 13.90 1.91 13.11
CA ILE A 69 12.49 2.36 13.15
C ILE A 69 11.83 1.96 14.48
N LEU A 70 11.99 0.71 14.91
CA LEU A 70 11.39 0.21 16.14
C LEU A 70 11.98 0.89 17.38
N LEU A 71 13.30 1.12 17.40
CA LEU A 71 14.01 1.78 18.48
C LEU A 71 13.54 3.23 18.70
N TYR A 72 13.27 3.99 17.62
CA TYR A 72 12.83 5.39 17.71
C TYR A 72 11.31 5.59 17.83
N THR A 73 10.50 4.55 17.58
CA THR A 73 9.04 4.63 17.72
C THR A 73 8.58 5.06 19.12
N PRO A 74 9.12 4.50 20.22
CA PRO A 74 8.81 4.97 21.58
C PRO A 74 9.14 6.45 21.81
N LEU A 75 10.24 6.96 21.24
CA LEU A 75 10.64 8.36 21.37
C LEU A 75 9.55 9.29 20.84
N GLY A 76 9.15 9.10 19.58
CA GLY A 76 8.08 9.89 18.96
C GLY A 76 6.75 9.77 19.71
N PHE A 77 6.41 8.56 20.18
CA PHE A 77 5.17 8.30 20.90
C PHE A 77 5.10 9.04 22.25
N PHE A 78 6.11 8.90 23.11
CA PHE A 78 6.09 9.50 24.44
C PHE A 78 6.30 11.01 24.42
N TRP A 79 7.13 11.53 23.50
CA TRP A 79 7.28 12.97 23.31
C TRP A 79 6.00 13.62 22.78
N ALA A 80 5.32 13.01 21.81
CA ALA A 80 4.01 13.47 21.37
C ALA A 80 2.98 13.41 22.51
N ALA A 81 3.01 12.35 23.32
CA ALA A 81 2.14 12.23 24.49
C ALA A 81 2.37 13.34 25.52
N TRP A 82 3.63 13.72 25.76
CA TRP A 82 3.95 14.80 26.67
C TRP A 82 3.55 16.17 26.12
N LEU A 83 3.94 16.49 24.89
CA LEU A 83 3.73 17.81 24.28
C LEU A 83 2.26 18.10 23.95
N THR A 84 1.47 17.08 23.62
CA THR A 84 0.04 17.28 23.28
C THR A 84 -0.88 17.34 24.50
N ARG A 85 -0.35 17.15 25.72
CA ARG A 85 -1.14 17.03 26.95
C ARG A 85 -1.96 18.27 27.29
N SER A 86 -1.36 19.46 27.16
CA SER A 86 -2.01 20.75 27.46
C SER A 86 -2.81 21.31 26.29
N VAL A 87 -2.85 20.61 25.16
CA VAL A 87 -3.41 21.13 23.90
C VAL A 87 -4.74 20.45 23.57
N GLY A 88 -5.84 21.18 23.76
CA GLY A 88 -7.19 20.67 23.49
C GLY A 88 -7.60 20.70 22.01
N SER A 89 -7.07 21.65 21.22
CA SER A 89 -7.43 21.80 19.81
C SER A 89 -6.75 20.75 18.92
N ARG A 90 -7.47 20.24 17.92
CA ARG A 90 -6.91 19.24 16.98
C ARG A 90 -5.76 19.81 16.15
N SER A 91 -5.86 21.07 15.72
CA SER A 91 -4.78 21.75 15.00
C SER A 91 -3.53 21.90 15.87
N GLY A 92 -3.69 22.33 17.13
CA GLY A 92 -2.57 22.44 18.05
C GLY A 92 -1.90 21.09 18.35
N GLN A 93 -2.68 19.99 18.39
CA GLN A 93 -2.12 18.65 18.57
C GLN A 93 -1.28 18.19 17.39
N VAL A 94 -1.70 18.52 16.16
CA VAL A 94 -0.89 18.24 14.96
C VAL A 94 0.41 19.03 15.01
N VAL A 95 0.36 20.31 15.38
CA VAL A 95 1.55 21.16 15.53
C VAL A 95 2.51 20.59 16.58
N MET A 96 2.02 20.19 17.75
CA MET A 96 2.85 19.56 18.79
C MET A 96 3.37 18.19 18.38
N GLY A 97 2.63 17.45 17.55
CA GLY A 97 3.11 16.21 16.93
C GLY A 97 4.26 16.46 15.96
N LEU A 98 4.17 17.49 15.12
CA LEU A 98 5.27 17.90 14.24
C LEU A 98 6.50 18.31 15.06
N LEU A 99 6.31 19.01 16.18
CA LEU A 99 7.41 19.32 17.10
C LEU A 99 8.07 18.05 17.67
N ALA A 100 7.28 17.04 18.06
CA ALA A 100 7.82 15.77 18.51
C ALA A 100 8.60 15.02 17.40
N ALA A 101 8.14 15.09 16.14
CA ALA A 101 8.87 14.54 15.00
C ALA A 101 10.20 15.29 14.77
N LEU A 102 10.21 16.62 14.93
CA LEU A 102 11.45 17.42 14.87
C LEU A 102 12.42 17.05 15.99
N VAL A 103 11.93 16.76 17.20
CA VAL A 103 12.78 16.24 18.29
C VAL A 103 13.41 14.90 17.91
N ALA A 104 12.65 14.00 17.29
CA ALA A 104 13.21 12.73 16.81
C ALA A 104 14.27 12.93 15.73
N LEU A 105 14.05 13.85 14.78
CA LEU A 105 15.03 14.22 13.76
C LEU A 105 16.32 14.78 14.38
N ALA A 106 16.19 15.74 15.29
CA ALA A 106 17.33 16.35 15.99
C ALA A 106 18.11 15.29 16.80
N THR A 107 17.38 14.37 17.45
CA THR A 107 17.98 13.28 18.22
C THR A 107 18.82 12.38 17.32
N THR A 108 18.28 11.90 16.20
CA THR A 108 19.06 11.03 15.30
C THR A 108 20.23 11.73 14.65
N MET A 109 20.09 12.99 14.23
CA MET A 109 21.21 13.75 13.67
C MET A 109 22.33 13.92 14.69
N THR A 110 21.97 14.16 15.96
CA THR A 110 22.93 14.32 17.05
C THR A 110 23.63 13.01 17.39
N ILE A 111 22.88 11.91 17.51
CA ILE A 111 23.45 10.61 17.88
C ILE A 111 24.38 10.07 16.79
N GLU A 112 23.96 10.16 15.53
CA GLU A 112 24.79 9.73 14.39
C GLU A 112 26.07 10.58 14.29
N PHE A 113 25.98 11.88 14.55
CA PHE A 113 27.17 12.73 14.64
C PHE A 113 28.10 12.29 15.77
N LEU A 114 27.58 12.01 16.97
CA LEU A 114 28.37 11.56 18.13
C LEU A 114 29.05 10.20 17.89
N GLN A 115 28.50 9.35 17.02
CA GLN A 115 29.09 8.05 16.69
C GLN A 115 30.44 8.15 15.95
N ILE A 116 30.80 9.29 15.37
CA ILE A 116 32.09 9.50 14.69
C ILE A 116 33.26 9.26 15.66
N TRP A 117 33.07 9.56 16.94
CA TRP A 117 34.08 9.34 17.97
C TRP A 117 34.12 7.89 18.46
N LEU A 118 33.20 7.01 18.05
CA LEU A 118 33.15 5.63 18.53
C LEU A 118 33.87 4.67 17.56
N PRO A 119 34.53 3.63 18.09
CA PRO A 119 35.17 2.61 17.28
C PRO A 119 34.12 1.81 16.49
N PHE A 120 34.40 1.58 15.21
CA PHE A 120 33.59 0.72 14.32
C PHE A 120 32.14 1.21 14.09
N ARG A 121 31.84 2.47 14.38
CA ARG A 121 30.58 3.12 14.04
C ARG A 121 30.84 4.21 12.99
N TYR A 122 29.93 4.30 12.01
CA TYR A 122 30.00 5.31 10.96
C TYR A 122 28.61 5.89 10.76
N PRO A 123 28.49 7.23 10.62
CA PRO A 123 27.21 7.86 10.43
C PRO A 123 26.61 7.47 9.07
N ALA A 124 25.34 7.10 9.06
CA ALA A 124 24.66 6.64 7.86
C ALA A 124 23.31 7.34 7.64
N ILE A 125 23.08 7.85 6.42
CA ILE A 125 21.78 8.45 6.05
C ILE A 125 20.67 7.39 6.13
N ALA A 126 20.98 6.13 5.82
CA ALA A 126 20.04 5.02 5.99
C ALA A 126 19.55 4.93 7.45
N ASP A 127 20.45 4.96 8.43
CA ASP A 127 20.11 4.87 9.84
C ASP A 127 19.31 6.10 10.32
N MET A 128 19.73 7.31 9.91
CA MET A 128 18.98 8.54 10.16
C MET A 128 17.54 8.47 9.62
N SER A 129 17.37 7.92 8.40
CA SER A 129 16.07 7.79 7.78
C SER A 129 15.16 6.81 8.54
N GLY A 130 15.70 5.67 8.99
CA GLY A 130 14.97 4.69 9.80
C GLY A 130 14.57 5.26 11.16
N ASN A 131 15.52 5.89 11.84
CA ASN A 131 15.31 6.55 13.13
C ASN A 131 14.23 7.65 13.04
N PHE A 132 14.32 8.55 12.05
CA PHE A 132 13.34 9.61 11.86
C PHE A 132 11.95 9.05 11.52
N LEU A 133 11.88 8.04 10.64
CA LEU A 133 10.63 7.39 10.29
C LEU A 133 9.99 6.72 11.53
N GLY A 134 10.77 6.06 12.37
CA GLY A 134 10.33 5.54 13.67
C GLY A 134 9.72 6.62 14.55
N GLY A 135 10.40 7.76 14.69
CA GLY A 135 9.88 8.93 15.41
C GLY A 135 8.53 9.42 14.86
N VAL A 136 8.40 9.56 13.54
CA VAL A 136 7.14 9.96 12.88
C VAL A 136 6.03 8.93 13.12
N ILE A 137 6.34 7.63 13.00
CA ILE A 137 5.39 6.54 13.28
C ILE A 137 4.92 6.65 14.73
N GLY A 138 5.81 6.85 15.69
CA GLY A 138 5.48 7.04 17.11
C GLY A 138 4.49 8.20 17.33
N VAL A 139 4.74 9.36 16.71
CA VAL A 139 3.85 10.53 16.75
C VAL A 139 2.47 10.18 16.18
N VAL A 140 2.44 9.55 15.02
CA VAL A 140 1.19 9.13 14.36
C VAL A 140 0.45 8.16 15.25
N VAL A 141 1.10 7.12 15.78
CA VAL A 141 0.52 6.12 16.69
C VAL A 141 -0.09 6.78 17.93
N TRP A 142 0.55 7.80 18.51
CA TRP A 142 -0.02 8.52 19.64
C TRP A 142 -1.25 9.35 19.26
N LEU A 143 -1.11 10.28 18.29
CA LEU A 143 -2.20 11.17 17.85
C LEU A 143 -3.41 10.38 17.36
N THR A 144 -3.13 9.21 16.80
CA THR A 144 -4.12 8.23 16.47
C THR A 144 -4.66 7.57 17.74
N LEU A 145 -3.97 6.60 18.33
CA LEU A 145 -4.56 5.65 19.25
C LEU A 145 -4.85 6.18 20.67
N ARG A 146 -4.39 7.38 21.07
CA ARG A 146 -4.54 7.90 22.46
C ARG A 146 -5.94 7.76 23.08
N GLY A 147 -7.01 7.96 22.29
CA GLY A 147 -8.39 7.85 22.79
C GLY A 147 -8.76 6.41 23.16
N ARG A 148 -8.40 5.43 22.31
CA ARG A 148 -8.58 4.02 22.62
C ARG A 148 -7.62 3.54 23.68
N LEU A 149 -6.38 4.03 23.67
CA LEU A 149 -5.42 3.73 24.72
C LEU A 149 -6.00 4.14 26.08
N GLY A 150 -6.70 5.27 26.17
CA GLY A 150 -7.43 5.67 27.37
C GLY A 150 -8.50 4.67 27.79
N VAL A 151 -9.35 4.25 26.85
CA VAL A 151 -10.38 3.23 27.10
C VAL A 151 -9.73 1.90 27.52
N TRP A 152 -8.77 1.38 26.75
CA TRP A 152 -8.08 0.12 27.05
C TRP A 152 -7.36 0.17 28.38
N LEU A 153 -6.65 1.25 28.70
CA LEU A 153 -6.01 1.43 30.01
C LEU A 153 -7.04 1.54 31.13
N ALA A 154 -8.19 2.17 30.89
CA ALA A 154 -9.28 2.24 31.86
C ALA A 154 -9.88 0.84 32.11
N GLU A 155 -10.19 0.09 31.06
CA GLU A 155 -10.67 -1.30 31.13
C GLU A 155 -9.65 -2.20 31.84
N ILE A 156 -8.36 -2.11 31.47
CA ILE A 156 -7.26 -2.85 32.12
C ILE A 156 -7.17 -2.50 33.61
N ARG A 157 -7.29 -1.21 33.98
CA ARG A 157 -7.31 -0.78 35.40
C ARG A 157 -8.57 -1.22 36.14
N GLN A 158 -9.69 -1.34 35.44
CA GLN A 158 -10.96 -1.80 36.01
C GLN A 158 -11.00 -3.33 36.14
N GLY A 159 -10.22 -4.08 35.37
CA GLY A 159 -10.25 -5.55 35.39
C GLY A 159 -11.55 -6.10 34.79
N GLY A 160 -11.78 -7.41 34.94
CA GLY A 160 -12.92 -8.11 34.35
C GLY A 160 -12.62 -8.75 33.00
N PRO A 161 -13.63 -9.40 32.39
CA PRO A 161 -13.46 -10.20 31.18
C PRO A 161 -12.95 -9.39 29.96
N VAL A 162 -13.42 -8.16 29.80
CA VAL A 162 -12.98 -7.29 28.69
C VAL A 162 -11.49 -6.95 28.79
N ALA A 163 -11.00 -6.69 30.02
CA ALA A 163 -9.60 -6.39 30.29
C ALA A 163 -8.67 -7.56 29.93
N VAL A 164 -9.08 -8.79 30.27
CA VAL A 164 -8.35 -10.02 29.93
C VAL A 164 -8.28 -10.21 28.42
N GLY A 165 -9.40 -10.02 27.71
CA GLY A 165 -9.44 -10.10 26.24
C GLY A 165 -8.50 -9.09 25.56
N ILE A 166 -8.40 -7.86 26.08
CA ILE A 166 -7.46 -6.84 25.58
C ILE A 166 -6.01 -7.28 25.81
N ALA A 167 -5.67 -7.76 27.01
CA ALA A 167 -4.31 -8.17 27.33
C ALA A 167 -3.86 -9.40 26.51
N LEU A 168 -4.73 -10.40 26.34
CA LEU A 168 -4.45 -11.57 25.49
C LEU A 168 -4.25 -11.18 24.02
N SER A 169 -5.03 -10.21 23.53
CA SER A 169 -4.85 -9.70 22.16
C SER A 169 -3.53 -8.94 22.01
N ALA A 170 -3.14 -8.13 23.00
CA ALA A 170 -1.84 -7.45 23.01
C ALA A 170 -0.68 -8.45 23.07
N TYR A 171 -0.83 -9.53 23.84
CA TYR A 171 0.14 -10.63 23.90
C TYR A 171 0.29 -11.33 22.54
N ALA A 172 -0.81 -11.63 21.84
CA ALA A 172 -0.74 -12.26 20.53
C ALA A 172 0.01 -11.39 19.50
N VAL A 173 -0.19 -10.07 19.52
CA VAL A 173 0.57 -9.15 18.66
C VAL A 173 2.06 -9.16 19.01
N ALA A 174 2.39 -9.12 20.31
CA ALA A 174 3.78 -9.19 20.76
C ALA A 174 4.43 -10.53 20.39
N TYR A 175 3.71 -11.64 20.52
CA TYR A 175 4.17 -12.98 20.16
C TYR A 175 4.52 -13.07 18.67
N ILE A 176 3.64 -12.59 17.78
CA ILE A 176 3.93 -12.53 16.34
C ILE A 176 5.16 -11.68 16.05
N GLY A 177 5.29 -10.52 16.72
CA GLY A 177 6.48 -9.68 16.62
C GLY A 177 7.76 -10.42 17.01
N ILE A 178 7.72 -11.23 18.08
CA ILE A 178 8.85 -12.05 18.53
C ILE A 178 9.19 -13.16 17.51
N VAL A 179 8.18 -13.80 16.93
CA VAL A 179 8.39 -14.83 15.88
C VAL A 179 9.07 -14.25 14.65
N LEU A 180 8.84 -12.98 14.34
CA LEU A 180 9.43 -12.31 13.18
C LEU A 180 10.82 -11.69 13.46
N LEU A 181 11.35 -11.75 14.68
CA LEU A 181 12.70 -11.25 14.99
C LEU A 181 13.78 -12.08 14.28
N PRO A 182 14.86 -11.45 13.77
CA PRO A 182 15.27 -10.04 13.89
C PRO A 182 14.66 -9.08 12.84
N PHE A 183 13.60 -9.48 12.13
CA PHE A 183 13.03 -8.76 10.98
C PHE A 183 13.95 -8.73 9.75
N ASP A 184 14.88 -9.69 9.64
CA ASP A 184 15.66 -9.99 8.43
C ASP A 184 14.78 -10.74 7.43
N LEU A 185 13.67 -10.15 7.04
CA LEU A 185 12.66 -10.86 6.29
C LEU A 185 13.23 -11.42 4.97
N VAL A 186 12.90 -12.67 4.64
CA VAL A 186 13.10 -13.22 3.30
C VAL A 186 12.03 -12.64 2.43
N VAL A 187 12.43 -11.65 1.66
CA VAL A 187 11.50 -10.87 0.88
C VAL A 187 11.80 -11.07 -0.60
N SER A 188 11.93 -12.32 -0.99
CA SER A 188 12.61 -12.70 -2.20
C SER A 188 12.02 -14.03 -2.67
N PRO A 189 11.46 -14.14 -3.88
CA PRO A 189 10.89 -15.40 -4.32
C PRO A 189 11.96 -16.44 -4.63
N TRP A 190 13.17 -16.04 -5.04
CA TRP A 190 14.29 -16.96 -5.21
C TRP A 190 14.92 -17.32 -3.87
N ALA A 191 15.06 -16.41 -2.91
CA ALA A 191 15.54 -16.79 -1.58
C ALA A 191 14.46 -17.59 -0.87
N LEU A 192 13.16 -17.34 -1.10
CA LEU A 192 12.10 -18.19 -0.58
C LEU A 192 12.11 -19.57 -1.26
N ALA A 193 12.35 -19.65 -2.58
CA ALA A 193 12.53 -20.91 -3.29
C ALA A 193 13.76 -21.66 -2.76
N ASP A 194 14.89 -20.96 -2.57
CA ASP A 194 16.10 -21.46 -1.96
C ASP A 194 15.84 -21.92 -0.52
N ARG A 195 14.99 -21.21 0.24
CA ARG A 195 14.54 -21.61 1.58
C ARG A 195 13.66 -22.87 1.55
N LEU A 196 12.84 -23.03 0.51
CA LEU A 196 12.01 -24.22 0.29
C LEU A 196 12.85 -25.44 -0.14
N THR A 197 13.98 -25.23 -0.80
CA THR A 197 14.90 -26.30 -1.25
C THR A 197 16.10 -26.52 -0.33
N SER A 198 16.40 -25.59 0.57
CA SER A 198 17.50 -25.66 1.54
C SER A 198 17.07 -26.33 2.84
N SER A 199 18.04 -26.47 3.76
CA SER A 199 17.85 -27.01 5.10
C SER A 199 17.03 -26.11 6.04
N ALA A 200 16.46 -25.00 5.55
CA ALA A 200 15.58 -24.13 6.32
C ALA A 200 14.17 -24.71 6.52
N LEU A 201 13.66 -25.49 5.55
CA LEU A 201 12.39 -26.20 5.65
C LEU A 201 12.64 -27.65 6.10
N ASN A 202 12.30 -27.97 7.35
CA ASN A 202 12.46 -29.31 7.89
C ASN A 202 11.08 -29.93 8.16
N PRO A 203 10.72 -31.06 7.50
CA PRO A 203 9.44 -31.74 7.74
C PRO A 203 9.22 -32.12 9.21
N TRP A 204 10.31 -32.34 9.96
CA TRP A 204 10.26 -32.66 11.38
C TRP A 204 11.24 -31.84 12.22
N ALA A 205 12.55 -32.07 12.06
CA ALA A 205 13.60 -31.38 12.79
C ALA A 205 14.88 -31.32 11.94
N GLN A 206 15.68 -30.27 12.11
CA GLN A 206 16.95 -30.10 11.40
C GLN A 206 17.95 -31.22 11.73
N ALA A 207 18.69 -31.72 10.73
CA ALA A 207 19.75 -32.72 10.93
C ALA A 207 20.91 -32.12 11.76
N GLY A 208 21.30 -32.77 12.86
CA GLY A 208 22.19 -32.19 13.88
C GLY A 208 21.49 -31.25 14.87
N GLY A 209 20.19 -30.99 14.68
CA GLY A 209 19.39 -30.17 15.56
C GLY A 209 19.15 -30.84 16.91
N CYS A 210 19.81 -30.32 17.95
CA CYS A 210 19.34 -30.29 19.33
C CYS A 210 18.67 -31.62 19.78
N LEU A 211 19.50 -32.67 19.90
CA LEU A 211 19.13 -34.01 20.32
C LEU A 211 19.62 -34.23 21.76
N GLY A 212 18.82 -33.81 22.74
CA GLY A 212 18.93 -34.29 24.12
C GLY A 212 19.69 -33.44 25.13
N ASP A 213 20.22 -32.27 24.77
CA ASP A 213 20.81 -31.35 25.76
C ASP A 213 19.72 -30.65 26.61
N LEU A 214 20.01 -30.39 27.89
CA LEU A 214 19.10 -29.72 28.85
C LEU A 214 18.69 -28.32 28.37
N SER A 215 19.60 -27.60 27.70
CA SER A 215 19.32 -26.32 27.01
C SER A 215 18.17 -26.45 26.02
N CYS A 216 18.17 -27.57 25.29
CA CYS A 216 17.21 -27.86 24.24
C CYS A 216 15.79 -28.04 24.79
N VAL A 217 15.70 -28.85 25.85
CA VAL A 217 14.43 -29.13 26.55
C VAL A 217 13.88 -27.84 27.14
N GLY A 218 14.74 -27.00 27.73
CA GLY A 218 14.37 -25.68 28.25
C GLY A 218 13.78 -24.77 27.18
N PHE A 219 14.44 -24.68 26.01
CA PHE A 219 13.97 -23.84 24.91
C PHE A 219 12.61 -24.31 24.34
N ARG A 220 12.42 -25.62 24.19
CA ARG A 220 11.13 -26.18 23.74
C ARG A 220 10.03 -26.03 24.77
N GLY A 221 10.35 -26.17 26.05
CA GLY A 221 9.42 -25.85 27.14
C GLY A 221 8.99 -24.39 27.12
N ALA A 222 9.92 -23.47 26.83
CA ALA A 222 9.62 -22.04 26.69
C ALA A 222 8.66 -21.76 25.52
N GLU A 223 8.83 -22.46 24.39
CA GLU A 223 7.94 -22.35 23.22
C GLU A 223 6.50 -22.80 23.53
N VAL A 224 6.34 -23.91 24.26
CA VAL A 224 5.04 -24.38 24.77
C VAL A 224 4.43 -23.35 25.73
N ALA A 225 5.22 -22.83 26.67
CA ALA A 225 4.74 -21.86 27.65
C ALA A 225 4.32 -20.53 27.00
N ALA A 226 5.07 -20.06 26.00
CA ALA A 226 4.78 -18.81 25.29
C ALA A 226 3.57 -18.94 24.33
N SER A 227 3.25 -20.13 23.84
CA SER A 227 2.08 -20.34 22.97
C SER A 227 0.77 -20.56 23.76
N LEU A 228 0.85 -20.83 25.06
CA LEU A 228 -0.31 -21.08 25.94
C LEU A 228 -1.34 -19.93 25.95
N PRO A 229 -0.98 -18.64 26.10
CA PRO A 229 -1.98 -17.57 26.12
C PRO A 229 -2.76 -17.42 24.82
N LEU A 230 -2.21 -17.89 23.68
CA LEU A 230 -2.91 -17.88 22.39
C LEU A 230 -4.08 -18.87 22.40
N GLY A 231 -3.91 -20.02 23.07
CA GLY A 231 -5.00 -20.98 23.31
C GLY A 231 -6.11 -20.39 24.17
N VAL A 232 -5.75 -19.64 25.22
CA VAL A 232 -6.72 -18.93 26.05
C VAL A 232 -7.47 -17.88 25.23
N LEU A 233 -6.77 -17.12 24.38
CA LEU A 233 -7.38 -16.15 23.47
C LEU A 233 -8.34 -16.82 22.47
N LEU A 234 -7.98 -18.00 21.95
CA LEU A 234 -8.80 -18.74 21.00
C LEU A 234 -10.13 -19.17 21.64
N ALA A 235 -10.09 -19.76 22.84
CA ALA A 235 -11.30 -20.08 23.62
C ALA A 235 -12.12 -18.83 23.98
N TRP A 236 -11.43 -17.70 24.24
CA TRP A 236 -12.07 -16.43 24.59
C TRP A 236 -12.82 -15.78 23.42
N THR A 237 -12.27 -15.92 22.21
CA THR A 237 -12.76 -15.22 21.00
C THR A 237 -13.74 -16.05 20.18
N VAL A 238 -13.66 -17.39 20.26
CA VAL A 238 -14.48 -18.31 19.48
C VAL A 238 -15.28 -19.22 20.42
N PRO A 239 -16.53 -18.86 20.77
CA PRO A 239 -17.36 -19.66 21.68
C PRO A 239 -17.53 -21.11 21.23
N GLN A 240 -17.60 -21.36 19.92
CA GLN A 240 -17.72 -22.70 19.36
C GLN A 240 -16.49 -23.59 19.66
N VAL A 241 -15.29 -23.00 19.72
CA VAL A 241 -14.06 -23.71 20.09
C VAL A 241 -14.04 -24.01 21.59
N ARG A 242 -14.64 -23.14 22.40
CA ARG A 242 -14.80 -23.37 23.84
C ARG A 242 -15.83 -24.47 24.13
N ASP A 243 -16.95 -24.46 23.43
CA ASP A 243 -18.09 -25.34 23.70
C ASP A 243 -17.88 -26.75 23.08
N ASP A 244 -17.16 -26.87 21.95
CA ASP A 244 -16.73 -28.15 21.35
C ASP A 244 -15.23 -28.10 20.94
N PRO A 245 -14.32 -28.31 21.90
CA PRO A 245 -12.88 -28.22 21.66
C PRO A 245 -12.33 -29.35 20.77
N TRP A 246 -13.05 -30.47 20.64
CA TRP A 246 -12.56 -31.61 19.88
C TRP A 246 -12.74 -31.44 18.38
N ARG A 247 -13.93 -30.97 17.94
CA ARG A 247 -14.22 -30.78 16.50
C ARG A 247 -13.65 -29.50 15.94
N PHE A 248 -13.85 -28.37 16.64
CA PHE A 248 -13.42 -27.06 16.15
C PHE A 248 -12.09 -26.61 16.75
N GLY A 249 -11.79 -27.02 17.99
CA GLY A 249 -10.55 -26.64 18.67
C GLY A 249 -9.30 -27.28 18.07
N LEU A 250 -9.32 -28.59 17.75
CA LEU A 250 -8.15 -29.27 17.19
C LEU A 250 -7.72 -28.66 15.83
N ALA A 251 -8.66 -28.45 14.92
CA ALA A 251 -8.39 -27.83 13.62
C ALA A 251 -7.87 -26.39 13.76
N ALA A 252 -8.43 -25.61 14.68
CA ALA A 252 -7.99 -24.24 14.94
C ALA A 252 -6.59 -24.18 15.59
N VAL A 253 -6.29 -25.08 16.53
CA VAL A 253 -4.98 -25.21 17.19
C VAL A 253 -3.90 -25.54 16.16
N VAL A 254 -4.13 -26.58 15.35
CA VAL A 254 -3.19 -27.00 14.31
C VAL A 254 -3.03 -25.89 13.27
N GLY A 255 -4.13 -25.28 12.81
CA GLY A 255 -4.10 -24.19 11.86
C GLY A 255 -3.30 -22.98 12.35
N TRP A 256 -3.49 -22.55 13.60
CA TRP A 256 -2.72 -21.46 14.20
C TRP A 256 -1.24 -21.81 14.37
N ALA A 257 -0.93 -23.00 14.90
CA ALA A 257 0.44 -23.42 15.13
C ALA A 257 1.24 -23.52 13.82
N VAL A 258 0.65 -24.13 12.79
CA VAL A 258 1.25 -24.20 11.45
C VAL A 258 1.40 -22.80 10.85
N SER A 259 0.38 -21.95 10.95
CA SER A 259 0.46 -20.57 10.41
C SER A 259 1.59 -19.78 11.07
N LEU A 260 1.74 -19.87 12.40
CA LEU A 260 2.82 -19.20 13.13
C LEU A 260 4.19 -19.75 12.75
N GLU A 261 4.30 -21.04 12.45
CA GLU A 261 5.56 -21.65 12.02
C GLU A 261 5.91 -21.26 10.58
N LEU A 262 4.92 -21.20 9.69
CA LEU A 262 5.11 -20.74 8.31
C LEU A 262 5.56 -19.28 8.24
N LEU A 263 5.31 -18.46 9.27
CA LEU A 263 5.87 -17.10 9.33
C LEU A 263 7.42 -17.11 9.33
N ASN A 264 8.06 -18.15 9.89
CA ASN A 264 9.52 -18.26 9.89
C ASN A 264 10.09 -18.48 8.48
N LEU A 265 9.32 -18.96 7.50
CA LEU A 265 9.78 -19.03 6.10
C LEU A 265 10.18 -17.66 5.56
N PHE A 266 9.50 -16.62 6.02
CA PHE A 266 9.72 -15.24 5.62
C PHE A 266 10.78 -14.53 6.45
N VAL A 267 11.58 -15.23 7.25
CA VAL A 267 12.68 -14.70 8.08
C VAL A 267 13.97 -15.37 7.62
N ALA A 268 14.99 -14.63 7.19
CA ALA A 268 16.21 -15.20 6.55
C ALA A 268 16.96 -16.14 7.48
N SER A 269 17.08 -15.76 8.74
CA SER A 269 17.63 -16.58 9.82
C SER A 269 16.64 -17.58 10.44
N GLY A 270 15.35 -17.52 10.09
CA GLY A 270 14.31 -18.37 10.67
C GLY A 270 14.48 -19.84 10.26
N VAL A 271 14.05 -20.81 11.07
CA VAL A 271 14.00 -22.22 10.65
C VAL A 271 12.56 -22.70 10.83
N VAL A 272 12.06 -23.46 9.87
CA VAL A 272 10.70 -24.01 9.87
C VAL A 272 10.80 -25.48 10.21
N GLU A 273 10.27 -25.87 11.37
CA GLU A 273 10.32 -27.25 11.85
C GLU A 273 8.93 -27.77 12.23
N GLY A 274 8.59 -28.97 11.74
CA GLY A 274 7.38 -29.68 12.18
C GLY A 274 7.31 -29.89 13.69
N ARG A 275 8.45 -30.09 14.35
CA ARG A 275 8.57 -30.18 15.82
C ARG A 275 8.18 -28.87 16.51
N SER A 276 8.59 -27.71 15.98
CA SER A 276 8.20 -26.39 16.54
C SER A 276 6.70 -26.19 16.42
N ALA A 277 6.13 -26.49 15.25
CA ALA A 277 4.69 -26.44 15.03
C ALA A 277 3.94 -27.35 16.04
N LEU A 278 4.47 -28.54 16.33
CA LEU A 278 3.90 -29.42 17.35
C LEU A 278 4.00 -28.82 18.76
N MET A 279 5.14 -28.27 19.16
CA MET A 279 5.30 -27.65 20.49
C MET A 279 4.35 -26.47 20.68
N ARG A 280 4.18 -25.63 19.64
CA ARG A 280 3.19 -24.55 19.64
C ARG A 280 1.76 -25.09 19.70
N ALA A 281 1.44 -26.15 18.96
CA ALA A 281 0.12 -26.79 19.01
C ALA A 281 -0.18 -27.35 20.41
N ILE A 282 0.79 -27.99 21.07
CA ILE A 282 0.68 -28.46 22.46
C ILE A 282 0.41 -27.27 23.39
N GLY A 283 1.18 -26.18 23.29
CA GLY A 283 0.97 -25.00 24.12
C GLY A 283 -0.40 -24.35 23.92
N ILE A 284 -0.84 -24.13 22.67
CA ILE A 284 -2.18 -23.61 22.36
C ILE A 284 -3.27 -24.56 22.87
N GLY A 285 -3.10 -25.88 22.71
CA GLY A 285 -4.02 -26.89 23.22
C GLY A 285 -4.12 -26.89 24.75
N LEU A 286 -2.99 -26.82 25.46
CA LEU A 286 -2.96 -26.65 26.92
C LEU A 286 -3.64 -25.33 27.32
N GLY A 287 -3.45 -24.27 26.56
CA GLY A 287 -4.12 -22.98 26.74
C GLY A 287 -5.64 -23.09 26.66
N LEU A 288 -6.18 -23.87 25.72
CA LEU A 288 -7.63 -24.16 25.63
C LEU A 288 -8.14 -24.89 26.89
N GLY A 289 -7.40 -25.89 27.36
CA GLY A 289 -7.75 -26.62 28.59
C GLY A 289 -7.70 -25.72 29.84
N VAL A 290 -6.66 -24.89 29.95
CA VAL A 290 -6.50 -23.90 31.02
C VAL A 290 -7.59 -22.83 30.96
N ALA A 291 -8.03 -22.42 29.76
CA ALA A 291 -9.14 -21.48 29.61
C ALA A 291 -10.43 -22.02 30.24
N GLY A 292 -10.72 -23.31 30.08
CA GLY A 292 -11.86 -23.97 30.72
C GLY A 292 -11.82 -23.88 32.25
N LEU A 293 -10.63 -24.00 32.85
CA LEU A 293 -10.43 -23.88 34.30
C LEU A 293 -10.48 -22.42 34.78
N LEU A 294 -9.87 -21.49 34.04
CA LEU A 294 -9.80 -20.06 34.37
C LEU A 294 -11.16 -19.35 34.21
N LEU A 295 -11.95 -19.74 33.22
CA LEU A 295 -13.26 -19.17 32.92
C LEU A 295 -14.39 -19.71 33.79
N ALA A 296 -14.26 -20.95 34.29
CA ALA A 296 -15.33 -21.60 35.05
C ALA A 296 -15.42 -21.10 36.50
N ASP A 297 -14.31 -21.07 37.26
CA ASP A 297 -14.32 -20.54 38.63
C ASP A 297 -12.91 -20.08 39.09
N PRO A 298 -12.50 -18.83 38.75
CA PRO A 298 -11.19 -18.30 39.09
C PRO A 298 -10.98 -18.17 40.62
N SER A 299 -12.06 -18.04 41.40
CA SER A 299 -12.00 -17.91 42.85
C SER A 299 -11.55 -19.21 43.52
N ARG A 300 -12.02 -20.36 43.03
CA ARG A 300 -11.59 -21.69 43.50
C ARG A 300 -10.12 -21.96 43.21
N LEU A 301 -9.63 -21.55 42.04
CA LEU A 301 -8.22 -21.69 41.69
C LEU A 301 -7.32 -20.91 42.66
N LEU A 302 -7.64 -19.64 42.90
CA LEU A 302 -6.92 -18.80 43.86
C LEU A 302 -6.98 -19.38 45.28
N ALA A 303 -8.12 -19.91 45.71
CA ALA A 303 -8.27 -20.54 47.02
C ALA A 303 -7.37 -21.78 47.17
N ARG A 304 -7.31 -22.64 46.14
CA ARG A 304 -6.42 -23.80 46.11
C ARG A 304 -4.95 -23.39 46.11
N LEU A 305 -4.56 -22.39 45.32
CA LEU A 305 -3.20 -21.85 45.31
C LEU A 305 -2.82 -21.25 46.67
N ARG A 306 -3.75 -20.58 47.36
CA ARG A 306 -3.52 -20.08 48.71
C ARG A 306 -3.32 -21.22 49.72
N GLN A 307 -4.07 -22.32 49.59
CA GLN A 307 -4.01 -23.46 50.51
C GLN A 307 -2.80 -24.36 50.27
N TRP A 308 -2.49 -24.70 49.02
CA TRP A 308 -1.45 -25.69 48.68
C TRP A 308 -0.18 -25.06 48.07
N GLY A 309 -0.22 -23.77 47.71
CA GLY A 309 0.86 -23.06 47.03
C GLY A 309 2.22 -23.13 47.73
N PRO A 310 2.34 -22.88 49.04
CA PRO A 310 3.66 -22.96 49.69
C PRO A 310 4.27 -24.37 49.70
N LEU A 311 3.44 -25.42 49.75
CA LEU A 311 3.92 -26.81 49.62
C LEU A 311 4.41 -27.06 48.19
N LEU A 312 3.70 -26.54 47.18
CA LEU A 312 4.14 -26.61 45.78
C LEU A 312 5.43 -25.82 45.55
N VAL A 313 5.54 -24.61 46.09
CA VAL A 313 6.77 -23.80 46.02
C VAL A 313 7.92 -24.54 46.71
N ALA A 314 7.72 -25.09 47.90
CA ALA A 314 8.76 -25.86 48.59
C ALA A 314 9.20 -27.10 47.80
N GLY A 315 8.25 -27.83 47.20
CA GLY A 315 8.55 -29.02 46.39
C GLY A 315 9.23 -28.72 45.06
N VAL A 316 8.97 -27.55 44.45
CA VAL A 316 9.50 -27.16 43.13
C VAL A 316 10.73 -26.25 43.24
N ALA A 317 10.94 -25.56 44.36
CA ALA A 317 12.06 -24.62 44.53
C ALA A 317 13.43 -25.30 44.39
N VAL A 318 13.62 -26.50 44.97
CA VAL A 318 14.90 -27.23 44.86
C VAL A 318 15.16 -27.70 43.42
N PRO A 319 14.23 -28.38 42.73
CA PRO A 319 14.37 -28.66 41.30
C PRO A 319 14.62 -27.41 40.45
N TYR A 320 13.95 -26.29 40.75
CA TYR A 320 14.16 -25.01 40.06
C TYR A 320 15.58 -24.49 40.23
N LEU A 321 16.11 -24.45 41.46
CA LEU A 321 17.47 -23.98 41.72
C LEU A 321 18.52 -24.85 41.02
N LEU A 322 18.31 -26.17 40.99
CA LEU A 322 19.17 -27.09 40.23
C LEU A 322 19.11 -26.80 38.73
N LEU A 323 17.91 -26.61 38.16
CA LEU A 323 17.73 -26.23 36.76
C LEU A 323 18.31 -24.85 36.43
N LEU A 324 18.24 -23.90 37.37
CA LEU A 324 18.81 -22.56 37.21
C LEU A 324 20.34 -22.60 37.12
N LEU A 325 20.98 -23.44 37.95
CA LEU A 325 22.42 -23.66 37.91
C LEU A 325 22.83 -24.41 36.63
N LEU A 326 22.12 -25.48 36.27
CA LEU A 326 22.39 -26.25 35.05
C LEU A 326 22.13 -25.45 33.76
N GLY A 327 21.16 -24.54 33.77
CA GLY A 327 20.81 -23.69 32.62
C GLY A 327 21.78 -22.53 32.37
N ASN A 328 22.58 -22.16 33.37
CA ASN A 328 23.68 -21.21 33.21
C ASN A 328 24.93 -21.97 32.74
N HIS A 329 24.97 -22.30 31.44
CA HIS A 329 25.93 -23.13 30.68
C HIS A 329 27.45 -22.97 30.93
N GLU A 330 27.87 -22.10 31.84
CA GLU A 330 29.26 -21.75 32.12
C GLU A 330 29.81 -22.36 33.43
N PHE A 331 29.06 -23.23 34.09
CA PHE A 331 29.58 -24.02 35.21
C PHE A 331 30.44 -25.19 34.71
N GLY A 332 31.67 -24.87 34.28
CA GLY A 332 32.73 -25.84 34.01
C GLY A 332 33.22 -26.56 35.29
N PRO A 333 34.28 -27.39 35.22
CA PRO A 333 34.85 -28.02 36.40
C PRO A 333 35.24 -26.97 37.44
N TYR A 334 34.71 -27.12 38.65
CA TYR A 334 34.92 -26.15 39.73
C TYR A 334 36.35 -26.27 40.26
N ARG A 335 37.12 -25.18 40.20
CA ARG A 335 38.46 -25.08 40.79
C ARG A 335 38.59 -23.78 41.56
N TRP A 336 38.90 -23.90 42.84
CA TRP A 336 39.13 -22.76 43.70
C TRP A 336 40.54 -22.19 43.46
N ASP A 337 40.64 -21.18 42.60
CA ASP A 337 41.86 -20.38 42.37
C ASP A 337 41.55 -18.88 42.59
N GLY A 338 41.95 -18.36 43.75
CA GLY A 338 41.65 -16.98 44.14
C GLY A 338 42.37 -15.92 43.30
N GLN A 339 43.51 -16.25 42.69
CA GLN A 339 44.28 -15.30 41.90
C GLN A 339 43.65 -15.14 40.51
N ARG A 340 43.27 -16.26 39.88
CA ARG A 340 42.52 -16.26 38.62
C ARG A 340 41.17 -15.53 38.74
N ALA A 341 40.47 -15.70 39.87
CA ALA A 341 39.19 -15.02 40.09
C ALA A 341 39.35 -13.48 40.09
N ILE A 342 40.44 -12.96 40.66
CA ILE A 342 40.76 -11.52 40.66
C ILE A 342 41.11 -11.04 39.25
N GLU A 343 41.95 -11.79 38.52
CA GLU A 343 42.32 -11.47 37.14
C GLU A 343 41.08 -11.44 36.21
N THR A 344 40.18 -12.42 36.36
CA THR A 344 38.92 -12.49 35.61
C THR A 344 38.01 -11.30 35.94
N LEU A 345 37.90 -10.93 37.22
CA LEU A 345 37.11 -9.77 37.63
C LEU A 345 37.68 -8.46 37.09
N GLN A 346 39.01 -8.29 37.07
CA GLN A 346 39.67 -7.11 36.49
C GLN A 346 39.48 -7.01 34.97
N ALA A 347 39.44 -8.15 34.28
CA ALA A 347 39.17 -8.21 32.84
C ALA A 347 37.67 -8.04 32.49
N THR A 348 36.76 -8.21 33.46
CA THR A 348 35.31 -8.16 33.24
C THR A 348 34.81 -6.71 33.18
N ARG A 349 34.04 -6.39 32.13
CA ARG A 349 33.36 -5.09 32.00
C ARG A 349 31.98 -5.20 32.62
N LEU A 350 31.77 -4.50 33.74
CA LEU A 350 30.50 -4.50 34.50
C LEU A 350 29.44 -3.55 33.94
N LEU A 351 29.55 -3.15 32.67
CA LEU A 351 28.53 -2.35 31.99
C LEU A 351 27.40 -3.28 31.52
N PRO A 352 26.14 -3.03 31.93
CA PRO A 352 25.01 -3.83 31.47
C PRO A 352 24.95 -3.88 29.94
N PHE A 353 24.65 -5.04 29.38
CA PHE A 353 24.55 -5.30 27.94
C PHE A 353 25.86 -5.11 27.13
N TYR A 354 27.01 -4.87 27.78
CA TYR A 354 28.30 -4.77 27.08
C TYR A 354 28.63 -6.00 26.24
N TYR A 355 28.42 -7.20 26.79
CA TYR A 355 28.67 -8.43 26.05
C TYR A 355 27.62 -8.71 24.96
N HIS A 356 26.39 -8.20 25.14
CA HIS A 356 25.32 -8.28 24.15
C HIS A 356 25.59 -7.42 22.91
N TYR A 357 26.42 -6.37 23.05
CA TYR A 357 26.88 -5.53 21.94
C TYR A 357 27.84 -6.25 20.98
N HIS A 358 28.62 -7.21 21.47
CA HIS A 358 29.66 -7.89 20.69
C HIS A 358 29.16 -9.14 19.95
N ILE A 359 27.92 -9.55 20.19
CA ILE A 359 27.31 -10.71 19.55
C ILE A 359 26.24 -10.27 18.55
N ALA A 360 25.87 -11.16 17.64
CA ALA A 360 24.79 -10.90 16.71
C ALA A 360 23.48 -10.57 17.46
N GLU A 361 22.68 -9.65 16.92
CA GLU A 361 21.46 -9.13 17.55
C GLU A 361 20.47 -10.24 17.96
N VAL A 362 20.33 -11.27 17.12
CA VAL A 362 19.48 -12.44 17.39
C VAL A 362 19.95 -13.22 18.61
N ALA A 363 21.27 -13.40 18.73
CA ALA A 363 21.86 -14.11 19.86
C ALA A 363 21.68 -13.29 21.16
N ALA A 364 21.85 -11.98 21.08
CA ALA A 364 21.61 -11.07 22.20
C ALA A 364 20.15 -11.13 22.68
N LEU A 365 19.18 -11.01 21.76
CA LEU A 365 17.76 -11.06 22.11
C LEU A 365 17.35 -12.43 22.69
N ARG A 366 17.85 -13.53 22.09
CA ARG A 366 17.60 -14.88 22.59
C ARG A 366 18.17 -15.07 24.00
N SER A 367 19.38 -14.57 24.24
CA SER A 367 20.02 -14.55 25.55
C SER A 367 19.17 -13.78 26.56
N MET A 368 18.75 -12.56 26.23
CA MET A 368 17.92 -11.74 27.12
C MET A 368 16.61 -12.43 27.50
N LEU A 369 15.90 -12.98 26.52
CA LEU A 369 14.62 -13.68 26.76
C LEU A 369 14.82 -14.94 27.61
N PHE A 370 15.89 -15.69 27.37
CA PHE A 370 16.22 -16.87 28.15
C PHE A 370 16.49 -16.53 29.61
N HIS A 371 17.31 -15.51 29.89
CA HIS A 371 17.56 -15.04 31.25
C HIS A 371 16.27 -14.53 31.92
N MET A 372 15.42 -13.79 31.20
CA MET A 372 14.13 -13.37 31.75
C MET A 372 13.24 -14.57 32.12
N LEU A 373 13.22 -15.63 31.30
CA LEU A 373 12.48 -16.85 31.58
C LEU A 373 13.03 -17.60 32.81
N MET A 374 14.36 -17.67 32.95
CA MET A 374 15.03 -18.34 34.07
C MET A 374 14.69 -17.71 35.43
N TYR A 375 14.54 -16.39 35.50
CA TYR A 375 14.27 -15.67 36.75
C TYR A 375 12.78 -15.34 36.97
N ALA A 376 11.91 -15.51 35.96
CA ALA A 376 10.47 -15.35 36.12
C ALA A 376 9.85 -16.22 37.24
N PRO A 377 10.24 -17.50 37.44
CA PRO A 377 9.75 -18.33 38.54
C PRO A 377 9.96 -17.72 39.93
N VAL A 378 11.02 -16.93 40.15
CA VAL A 378 11.24 -16.22 41.44
C VAL A 378 10.06 -15.29 41.74
N GLY A 379 9.58 -14.57 40.72
CA GLY A 379 8.38 -13.73 40.84
C GLY A 379 7.11 -14.54 41.08
N LEU A 380 6.94 -15.67 40.40
CA LEU A 380 5.80 -16.58 40.61
C LEU A 380 5.77 -17.12 42.04
N PHE A 381 6.91 -17.56 42.58
CA PHE A 381 7.01 -18.07 43.95
C PHE A 381 6.72 -16.98 44.97
N ALA A 382 7.31 -15.79 44.81
CA ALA A 382 7.03 -14.64 45.67
C ALA A 382 5.54 -14.27 45.67
N TRP A 383 4.90 -14.29 44.51
CA TRP A 383 3.46 -14.03 44.38
C TRP A 383 2.61 -15.09 45.09
N ILE A 384 2.88 -16.38 44.89
CA ILE A 384 2.16 -17.49 45.55
C ILE A 384 2.28 -17.39 47.07
N LEU A 385 3.48 -17.12 47.58
CA LEU A 385 3.73 -16.95 49.02
C LEU A 385 3.01 -15.72 49.57
N ALA A 386 2.97 -14.62 48.80
CA ALA A 386 2.26 -13.41 49.17
C ALA A 386 0.72 -13.59 49.25
N LEU A 387 0.13 -14.61 48.61
CA LEU A 387 -1.32 -14.89 48.73
C LEU A 387 -1.78 -15.19 50.18
N ARG A 388 -0.86 -15.58 51.07
CA ARG A 388 -1.17 -15.85 52.49
C ARG A 388 -0.95 -14.67 53.43
N VAL A 389 -0.19 -13.65 53.01
CA VAL A 389 0.26 -12.55 53.87
C VAL A 389 -0.33 -11.24 53.36
N ARG A 390 -0.77 -10.35 54.26
CA ARG A 390 -1.25 -9.01 53.86
C ARG A 390 -0.07 -8.08 53.65
N VAL A 391 0.51 -8.12 52.46
CA VAL A 391 1.63 -7.26 52.04
C VAL A 391 1.18 -6.37 50.90
N SER A 392 1.70 -5.15 50.81
CA SER A 392 1.39 -4.28 49.68
C SER A 392 2.06 -4.79 48.39
N ARG A 393 1.41 -4.60 47.25
CA ARG A 393 1.92 -4.95 45.91
C ARG A 393 3.37 -4.48 45.69
N ASN A 394 3.66 -3.22 46.01
CA ASN A 394 4.99 -2.65 45.77
C ASN A 394 6.07 -3.34 46.60
N GLN A 395 5.74 -3.79 47.82
CA GLN A 395 6.67 -4.54 48.66
C GLN A 395 6.93 -5.94 48.09
N VAL A 396 5.89 -6.65 47.61
CA VAL A 396 6.06 -7.98 46.99
C VAL A 396 6.92 -7.88 45.72
N VAL A 397 6.67 -6.88 44.87
CA VAL A 397 7.48 -6.61 43.67
C VAL A 397 8.94 -6.31 44.05
N ALA A 398 9.17 -5.45 45.04
CA ALA A 398 10.51 -5.11 45.49
C ALA A 398 11.25 -6.33 46.08
N TRP A 399 10.57 -7.16 46.88
CA TRP A 399 11.14 -8.38 47.44
C TRP A 399 11.46 -9.40 46.36
N ALA A 400 10.56 -9.61 45.39
CA ALA A 400 10.79 -10.52 44.27
C ALA A 400 11.96 -10.07 43.40
N ALA A 401 12.01 -8.78 43.06
CA ALA A 401 13.12 -8.20 42.30
C ALA A 401 14.44 -8.31 43.06
N GLY A 402 14.46 -7.94 44.35
CA GLY A 402 15.65 -8.04 45.19
C GLY A 402 16.14 -9.47 45.37
N ALA A 403 15.23 -10.44 45.57
CA ALA A 403 15.56 -11.86 45.64
C ALA A 403 16.12 -12.39 44.32
N ALA A 404 15.55 -11.99 43.18
CA ALA A 404 16.05 -12.39 41.86
C ALA A 404 17.42 -11.77 41.56
N VAL A 405 17.62 -10.49 41.87
CA VAL A 405 18.93 -9.82 41.74
C VAL A 405 19.97 -10.47 42.66
N GLY A 406 19.61 -10.78 43.91
CA GLY A 406 20.51 -11.46 44.84
C GLY A 406 20.87 -12.87 44.38
N LEU A 407 19.89 -13.63 43.89
CA LEU A 407 20.12 -14.96 43.32
C LEU A 407 20.99 -14.90 42.05
N ALA A 408 20.72 -13.95 41.16
CA ALA A 408 21.53 -13.71 39.99
C ALA A 408 22.97 -13.32 40.37
N LEU A 409 23.14 -12.45 41.38
CA LEU A 409 24.45 -12.07 41.87
C LEU A 409 25.23 -13.27 42.42
N LEU A 410 24.58 -14.16 43.18
CA LEU A 410 25.23 -15.39 43.66
C LEU A 410 25.65 -16.31 42.51
N VAL A 411 24.80 -16.45 41.48
CA VAL A 411 25.11 -17.25 40.29
C VAL A 411 26.28 -16.63 39.51
N GLU A 412 26.26 -15.33 39.25
CA GLU A 412 27.32 -14.61 38.52
C GLU A 412 28.65 -14.58 39.29
N ILE A 413 28.63 -14.45 40.62
CA ILE A 413 29.83 -14.62 41.46
C ILE A 413 30.34 -16.06 41.37
N GLY A 414 29.44 -17.04 41.34
CA GLY A 414 29.80 -18.45 41.19
C GLY A 414 30.59 -18.75 39.90
N LYS A 415 30.34 -17.99 38.82
CA LYS A 415 31.09 -18.13 37.56
C LYS A 415 32.58 -17.77 37.70
N LEU A 416 32.95 -16.87 38.63
CA LEU A 416 34.36 -16.55 38.91
C LEU A 416 35.18 -17.76 39.41
N LEU A 417 34.50 -18.82 39.87
CA LEU A 417 35.10 -20.01 40.47
C LEU A 417 35.16 -21.20 39.49
N THR A 418 34.89 -20.93 38.21
CA THR A 418 34.86 -21.91 37.12
C THR A 418 35.97 -21.59 36.11
N GLU A 419 36.46 -22.59 35.38
CA GLU A 419 37.58 -22.40 34.44
C GLU A 419 37.21 -21.48 33.25
N GLU A 420 35.95 -21.49 32.79
CA GLU A 420 35.52 -20.77 31.58
C GLU A 420 34.49 -19.67 31.83
N GLY A 421 33.92 -19.57 33.04
CA GLY A 421 32.79 -18.69 33.31
C GLY A 421 33.15 -17.21 33.41
N ARG A 422 32.26 -16.37 32.88
CA ARG A 422 32.41 -14.91 32.87
C ARG A 422 31.18 -14.24 33.51
N PRO A 423 31.36 -13.38 34.53
CA PRO A 423 30.24 -12.67 35.11
C PRO A 423 29.61 -11.67 34.13
N ASP A 424 28.28 -11.66 34.01
CA ASP A 424 27.53 -10.68 33.22
C ASP A 424 26.59 -9.85 34.11
N SER A 425 26.86 -8.55 34.18
CA SER A 425 26.01 -7.58 34.90
C SER A 425 24.60 -7.45 34.30
N SER A 426 24.41 -7.81 33.03
CA SER A 426 23.11 -7.82 32.34
C SER A 426 22.12 -8.77 33.03
N THR A 427 22.60 -9.91 33.53
CA THR A 427 21.77 -10.93 34.20
C THR A 427 21.08 -10.36 35.43
N LEU A 428 21.76 -9.50 36.21
CA LEU A 428 21.18 -8.85 37.38
C LEU A 428 19.98 -7.98 37.01
N VAL A 429 20.14 -7.16 35.95
CA VAL A 429 19.09 -6.27 35.45
C VAL A 429 17.90 -7.08 34.93
N LEU A 430 18.16 -8.09 34.11
CA LEU A 430 17.15 -8.95 33.51
C LEU A 430 16.39 -9.76 34.58
N ALA A 431 17.09 -10.29 35.60
CA ALA A 431 16.51 -11.04 36.69
C ALA A 431 15.53 -10.20 37.51
N GLY A 432 15.95 -8.98 37.89
CA GLY A 432 15.10 -8.04 38.62
C GLY A 432 13.85 -7.65 37.83
N ILE A 433 14.00 -7.32 36.55
CA ILE A 433 12.89 -6.98 35.66
C ILE A 433 11.94 -8.16 35.48
N ALA A 434 12.47 -9.37 35.26
CA ALA A 434 11.67 -10.57 35.05
C ALA A 434 10.79 -10.90 36.26
N ALA A 435 11.37 -10.92 37.45
CA ALA A 435 10.64 -11.21 38.69
C ALA A 435 9.58 -10.12 38.99
N ALA A 436 9.94 -8.84 38.85
CA ALA A 436 9.02 -7.71 39.06
C ALA A 436 7.83 -7.74 38.09
N THR A 437 8.11 -8.03 36.81
CA THR A 437 7.10 -8.10 35.76
C THR A 437 6.16 -9.30 35.99
N THR A 438 6.71 -10.45 36.39
CA THR A 438 5.93 -11.66 36.69
C THR A 438 4.95 -11.43 37.83
N VAL A 439 5.40 -10.88 38.97
CA VAL A 439 4.51 -10.53 40.09
C VAL A 439 3.42 -9.56 39.64
N THR A 440 3.80 -8.50 38.94
CA THR A 440 2.87 -7.47 38.45
C THR A 440 1.79 -8.04 37.54
N LEU A 441 2.16 -8.93 36.61
CA LEU A 441 1.23 -9.57 35.69
C LEU A 441 0.28 -10.53 36.40
N LEU A 442 0.80 -11.35 37.32
CA LEU A 442 -0.01 -12.33 38.06
C LEU A 442 -1.01 -11.66 39.02
N GLU A 443 -0.59 -10.62 39.73
CA GLU A 443 -1.49 -9.83 40.58
C GLU A 443 -2.59 -9.15 39.76
N TRP A 444 -2.22 -8.56 38.62
CA TRP A 444 -3.20 -7.94 37.73
C TRP A 444 -4.16 -8.97 37.14
N LEU A 445 -3.67 -10.14 36.70
CA LEU A 445 -4.49 -11.21 36.15
C LEU A 445 -5.47 -11.75 37.20
N ALA A 446 -5.00 -11.99 38.42
CA ALA A 446 -5.85 -12.40 39.54
C ALA A 446 -6.94 -11.38 39.86
N PHE A 447 -6.59 -10.08 39.88
CA PHE A 447 -7.55 -9.00 40.02
C PHE A 447 -8.56 -8.96 38.87
N ALA A 448 -8.10 -9.10 37.63
CA ALA A 448 -8.95 -9.03 36.44
C ALA A 448 -9.93 -10.20 36.35
N LEU A 449 -9.49 -11.42 36.69
CA LEU A 449 -10.33 -12.62 36.63
C LEU A 449 -11.38 -12.71 37.75
N THR A 450 -11.12 -12.13 38.92
CA THR A 450 -12.04 -12.20 40.07
C THR A 450 -13.12 -11.11 40.06
N ARG A 451 -12.96 -10.06 39.25
CA ARG A 451 -13.96 -8.98 39.15
C ARG A 451 -15.06 -9.35 38.15
N LYS A 452 -16.30 -9.47 38.63
CA LYS A 452 -17.48 -9.58 37.74
C LYS A 452 -17.71 -8.26 37.01
N GLY A 453 -17.94 -8.33 35.71
CA GLY A 453 -18.19 -7.14 34.88
C GLY A 453 -19.53 -6.48 35.24
N PRO A 454 -19.73 -5.19 34.92
CA PRO A 454 -20.95 -4.44 35.22
C PRO A 454 -22.24 -4.97 34.54
N GLY A 455 -22.15 -6.00 33.69
CA GLY A 455 -23.29 -6.61 33.01
C GLY A 455 -24.06 -7.66 33.83
N ASP A 456 -23.44 -8.27 34.85
CA ASP A 456 -24.07 -9.34 35.63
C ASP A 456 -24.81 -8.84 36.87
N SER A 457 -24.63 -7.57 37.25
CA SER A 457 -25.35 -6.94 38.38
C SER A 457 -26.79 -6.54 38.02
N ALA A 458 -27.18 -6.63 36.75
CA ALA A 458 -28.54 -6.32 36.29
C ALA A 458 -29.50 -7.51 36.41
N GLY A 459 -29.02 -8.71 36.79
CA GLY A 459 -29.84 -9.92 36.93
C GLY A 459 -30.49 -10.11 38.30
N GLU A 460 -30.20 -9.25 39.29
CA GLU A 460 -30.58 -9.53 40.68
C GLU A 460 -31.15 -8.31 41.45
N LEU A 461 -31.69 -7.30 40.75
CA LEU A 461 -32.49 -6.25 41.38
C LEU A 461 -33.85 -6.05 40.71
N ALA A 462 -34.88 -6.25 41.52
CA ALA A 462 -36.25 -5.73 41.42
C ALA A 462 -37.18 -6.35 40.35
N SER A 463 -37.88 -7.41 40.78
CA SER A 463 -39.26 -7.67 40.35
C SER A 463 -40.09 -6.37 40.50
N PRO A 464 -40.76 -5.87 39.45
CA PRO A 464 -41.67 -4.75 39.61
C PRO A 464 -42.96 -5.23 40.32
N PRO A 465 -43.58 -4.40 41.17
CA PRO A 465 -44.80 -4.77 41.88
C PRO A 465 -45.99 -4.89 40.90
N PRO A 466 -47.01 -5.72 41.21
CA PRO A 466 -48.19 -5.88 40.37
C PRO A 466 -49.06 -4.62 40.45
N GLY A 467 -49.15 -3.89 39.34
CA GLY A 467 -50.08 -2.77 39.16
C GLY A 467 -51.50 -3.26 38.83
N PRO A 468 -52.56 -2.57 39.28
CA PRO A 468 -53.92 -3.05 39.23
C PRO A 468 -54.53 -3.01 37.82
N ILE A 469 -55.33 -4.03 37.55
CA ILE A 469 -56.16 -4.22 36.36
C ILE A 469 -57.27 -3.15 36.36
N GLN A 470 -57.40 -2.40 35.25
CA GLN A 470 -58.65 -1.77 34.86
C GLN A 470 -59.13 -2.35 33.53
N PRO A 471 -60.41 -2.78 33.43
CA PRO A 471 -60.98 -3.32 32.22
C PRO A 471 -61.67 -2.24 31.36
N GLY A 472 -61.45 -2.34 30.04
CA GLY A 472 -62.44 -2.03 29.01
C GLY A 472 -62.77 -0.56 28.73
N GLN A 473 -62.29 -0.07 27.58
CA GLN A 473 -63.09 0.66 26.59
C GLN A 473 -62.26 0.85 25.29
N ASP A 474 -62.28 -0.19 24.44
CA ASP A 474 -62.72 -0.20 23.04
C ASP A 474 -62.14 0.77 21.97
N PRO A 475 -62.28 0.45 20.66
CA PRO A 475 -61.15 0.06 19.81
C PRO A 475 -60.85 1.10 18.72
N GLY A 476 -59.58 1.33 18.43
CA GLY A 476 -59.22 2.24 17.34
C GLY A 476 -57.75 2.19 16.96
N LEU A 477 -57.51 1.80 15.69
CA LEU A 477 -56.28 1.97 14.90
C LEU A 477 -55.24 0.85 15.00
N ALA A 478 -55.65 -0.32 14.53
CA ALA A 478 -54.79 -1.18 13.76
C ALA A 478 -54.35 -0.49 12.44
N GLN A 479 -53.05 -0.57 12.15
CA GLN A 479 -52.45 -0.61 10.82
C GLN A 479 -52.83 0.51 9.82
N ALA A 480 -52.07 1.62 9.85
CA ALA A 480 -51.81 2.41 8.66
C ALA A 480 -50.44 2.05 8.08
N VAL A 481 -50.41 0.91 7.39
CA VAL A 481 -49.51 0.69 6.25
C VAL A 481 -49.79 1.85 5.28
N PRO A 482 -48.80 2.63 4.81
CA PRO A 482 -49.08 3.60 3.77
C PRO A 482 -49.58 2.83 2.54
N PRO A 483 -50.79 3.13 2.01
CA PRO A 483 -51.26 2.46 0.83
C PRO A 483 -50.26 2.76 -0.28
N TYR A 484 -49.76 1.68 -0.87
CA TYR A 484 -49.40 1.63 -2.28
C TYR A 484 -50.48 2.43 -3.01
N ALA A 485 -50.14 3.63 -3.48
CA ALA A 485 -50.93 4.31 -4.49
C ALA A 485 -50.82 3.43 -5.74
N GLY A 486 -51.77 2.51 -5.87
CA GLY A 486 -52.14 1.94 -7.15
C GLY A 486 -52.59 3.09 -8.04
N THR A 487 -51.65 3.62 -8.82
CA THR A 487 -52.00 4.38 -10.01
C THR A 487 -52.67 3.39 -10.96
N SER A 488 -53.98 3.46 -11.07
CA SER A 488 -54.67 2.94 -12.25
C SER A 488 -54.03 3.60 -13.49
N PRO A 489 -53.90 2.84 -14.59
CA PRO A 489 -53.34 3.35 -15.83
C PRO A 489 -54.41 4.21 -16.50
N THR A 490 -54.15 5.51 -16.67
CA THR A 490 -54.76 6.44 -17.68
C THR A 490 -54.57 7.91 -17.26
N ASN A 491 -53.37 8.30 -16.84
CA ASN A 491 -52.97 9.69 -16.96
C ASN A 491 -51.92 9.74 -18.07
N GLU A 492 -52.36 10.10 -19.28
CA GLU A 492 -51.47 10.48 -20.36
C GLU A 492 -50.56 11.60 -19.82
N ARG A 493 -49.34 11.23 -19.39
CA ARG A 493 -48.29 12.21 -19.07
C ARG A 493 -48.00 12.95 -20.37
N ARG A 494 -48.66 14.10 -20.57
CA ARG A 494 -48.27 15.04 -21.61
C ARG A 494 -46.86 15.51 -21.32
N TRP A 495 -45.92 14.96 -22.07
CA TRP A 495 -44.53 15.36 -22.05
C TRP A 495 -44.43 16.85 -22.36
N THR A 496 -43.65 17.58 -21.58
CA THR A 496 -43.33 18.97 -21.93
C THR A 496 -42.48 18.98 -23.21
N ALA A 497 -42.61 20.00 -24.07
CA ALA A 497 -41.83 20.10 -25.30
C ALA A 497 -40.31 19.95 -25.07
N GLY A 498 -39.80 20.52 -23.96
CA GLY A 498 -38.39 20.38 -23.57
C GLY A 498 -37.99 18.95 -23.17
N GLU A 499 -38.92 18.14 -22.64
CA GLU A 499 -38.65 16.74 -22.32
C GLU A 499 -38.66 15.85 -23.56
N VAL A 500 -39.53 16.12 -24.53
CA VAL A 500 -39.52 15.45 -25.84
C VAL A 500 -38.22 15.71 -26.58
N VAL A 501 -37.82 16.99 -26.72
CA VAL A 501 -36.57 17.36 -27.40
C VAL A 501 -35.37 16.67 -26.76
N ARG A 502 -35.23 16.74 -25.43
CA ARG A 502 -34.11 16.11 -24.71
C ARG A 502 -34.05 14.60 -24.94
N ARG A 503 -35.19 13.91 -24.90
CA ARG A 503 -35.24 12.45 -25.08
C ARG A 503 -34.91 12.06 -26.52
N SER A 504 -35.46 12.77 -27.50
CA SER A 504 -35.16 12.56 -28.92
C SER A 504 -33.69 12.84 -29.24
N SER A 505 -33.11 13.92 -28.70
CA SER A 505 -31.67 14.21 -28.83
C SER A 505 -30.80 13.12 -28.20
N GLY A 506 -31.19 12.59 -27.03
CA GLY A 506 -30.50 11.47 -26.41
C GLY A 506 -30.54 10.19 -27.25
N GLY A 507 -31.70 9.88 -27.84
CA GLY A 507 -31.86 8.74 -28.76
C GLY A 507 -31.04 8.88 -30.04
N LEU A 508 -31.07 10.06 -30.68
CA LEU A 508 -30.27 10.36 -31.86
C LEU A 508 -28.76 10.28 -31.57
N LEU A 509 -28.33 10.80 -30.41
CA LEU A 509 -26.94 10.70 -29.99
C LEU A 509 -26.51 9.24 -29.77
N ALA A 510 -27.37 8.41 -29.18
CA ALA A 510 -27.07 6.99 -28.98
C ALA A 510 -26.91 6.25 -30.32
N VAL A 511 -27.79 6.54 -31.30
CA VAL A 511 -27.69 5.98 -32.66
C VAL A 511 -26.41 6.46 -33.35
N ALA A 512 -26.08 7.76 -33.27
CA ALA A 512 -24.86 8.30 -33.86
C ALA A 512 -23.59 7.65 -33.30
N ILE A 513 -23.53 7.43 -31.97
CA ILE A 513 -22.42 6.74 -31.31
C ILE A 513 -22.33 5.28 -31.76
N TRP A 514 -23.47 4.60 -31.88
CA TRP A 514 -23.50 3.21 -32.36
C TRP A 514 -23.06 3.09 -33.82
N LEU A 515 -23.42 4.05 -34.68
CA LEU A 515 -22.92 4.13 -36.06
C LEU A 515 -21.42 4.45 -36.10
N ALA A 516 -20.93 5.33 -35.22
CA ALA A 516 -19.50 5.60 -35.11
C ALA A 516 -18.69 4.35 -34.72
N ALA A 517 -19.27 3.46 -33.89
CA ALA A 517 -18.66 2.18 -33.54
C ALA A 517 -18.53 1.22 -34.75
N TRP A 518 -19.47 1.26 -35.69
CA TRP A 518 -19.38 0.49 -36.94
C TRP A 518 -18.28 1.02 -37.88
N ALA A 519 -17.96 2.31 -37.79
CA ALA A 519 -16.86 2.92 -38.53
C ALA A 519 -15.49 2.73 -37.84
N TRP A 520 -15.44 2.07 -36.67
CA TRP A 520 -14.22 1.96 -35.87
C TRP A 520 -13.15 1.10 -36.57
N PRO A 521 -11.85 1.49 -36.53
CA PRO A 521 -10.81 0.78 -37.27
C PRO A 521 -10.61 -0.69 -36.91
N ALA A 522 -10.70 -1.02 -35.62
CA ALA A 522 -10.44 -2.36 -35.11
C ALA A 522 -11.73 -2.98 -34.55
N TRP A 523 -12.06 -4.19 -35.00
CA TRP A 523 -13.20 -5.00 -34.55
C TRP A 523 -14.54 -4.25 -34.39
N PRO A 524 -15.01 -3.53 -35.41
CA PRO A 524 -16.22 -2.69 -35.31
C PRO A 524 -17.47 -3.45 -34.87
N GLY A 525 -17.65 -4.70 -35.35
CA GLY A 525 -18.81 -5.53 -34.98
C GLY A 525 -18.88 -5.84 -33.48
N TRP A 526 -17.74 -6.17 -32.84
CA TRP A 526 -17.68 -6.44 -31.41
C TRP A 526 -17.91 -5.18 -30.58
N LEU A 527 -17.34 -4.04 -31.01
CA LEU A 527 -17.54 -2.75 -30.35
C LEU A 527 -19.00 -2.29 -30.43
N ALA A 528 -19.62 -2.38 -31.61
CA ALA A 528 -21.02 -2.03 -31.82
C ALA A 528 -21.98 -2.94 -31.03
N ALA A 529 -21.72 -4.26 -31.00
CA ALA A 529 -22.49 -5.20 -30.19
C ALA A 529 -22.35 -4.90 -28.68
N GLY A 530 -21.13 -4.65 -28.22
CA GLY A 530 -20.84 -4.28 -26.83
C GLY A 530 -21.54 -2.99 -26.40
N LEU A 531 -21.52 -1.95 -27.25
CA LEU A 531 -22.24 -0.69 -27.00
C LEU A 531 -23.75 -0.86 -26.96
N LEU A 532 -24.31 -1.72 -27.82
CA LEU A 532 -25.75 -2.02 -27.80
C LEU A 532 -26.16 -2.74 -26.51
N ILE A 533 -25.41 -3.79 -26.13
CA ILE A 533 -25.64 -4.51 -24.86
C ILE A 533 -25.53 -3.54 -23.69
N TYR A 534 -24.51 -2.67 -23.71
CA TYR A 534 -24.31 -1.66 -22.68
C TYR A 534 -25.45 -0.64 -22.61
N ALA A 535 -25.96 -0.17 -23.76
CA ALA A 535 -27.10 0.73 -23.82
C ALA A 535 -28.37 0.11 -23.22
N VAL A 536 -28.65 -1.16 -23.55
CA VAL A 536 -29.75 -1.94 -22.97
C VAL A 536 -29.58 -2.10 -21.46
N LEU A 537 -28.36 -2.42 -21.02
CA LEU A 537 -28.03 -2.58 -19.60
C LEU A 537 -28.23 -1.27 -18.84
N LEU A 538 -27.80 -0.12 -19.37
CA LEU A 538 -28.01 1.20 -18.77
C LEU A 538 -29.49 1.59 -18.73
N TRP A 539 -30.22 1.25 -19.80
CA TRP A 539 -31.66 1.46 -19.83
C TRP A 539 -32.32 0.68 -18.69
N ARG A 540 -31.95 -0.57 -18.44
CA ARG A 540 -32.52 -1.38 -17.36
C ARG A 540 -32.02 -1.01 -15.96
N TYR A 541 -30.74 -0.70 -15.83
CA TYR A 541 -30.02 -0.45 -14.58
C TYR A 541 -29.21 0.86 -14.67
N PRO A 542 -29.73 1.99 -14.16
CA PRO A 542 -29.05 3.29 -14.28
C PRO A 542 -27.69 3.37 -13.58
N LEU A 543 -27.35 2.43 -12.70
CA LEU A 543 -26.05 2.37 -12.04
C LEU A 543 -25.00 1.55 -12.81
N ALA A 544 -25.39 0.87 -13.90
CA ALA A 544 -24.50 -0.06 -14.59
C ALA A 544 -23.22 0.60 -15.11
N TRP A 545 -23.24 1.89 -15.46
CA TRP A 545 -22.04 2.61 -15.90
C TRP A 545 -20.93 2.64 -14.85
N LEU A 546 -21.28 2.62 -13.55
CA LEU A 546 -20.30 2.57 -12.47
C LEU A 546 -19.66 1.19 -12.31
N TRP A 547 -20.30 0.15 -12.83
CA TRP A 547 -19.78 -1.22 -12.85
C TRP A 547 -19.02 -1.53 -14.13
N VAL A 548 -19.39 -0.87 -15.24
CA VAL A 548 -18.85 -1.15 -16.57
C VAL A 548 -17.71 -0.20 -16.93
N LEU A 549 -17.87 1.12 -16.79
CA LEU A 549 -16.83 2.06 -17.24
C LEU A 549 -15.46 1.84 -16.57
N PRO A 550 -15.35 1.67 -15.24
CA PRO A 550 -14.05 1.46 -14.61
C PRO A 550 -13.28 0.24 -15.17
N PRO A 551 -13.83 -0.99 -15.23
CA PRO A 551 -13.11 -2.14 -15.79
C PRO A 551 -12.89 -2.07 -17.30
N LEU A 552 -13.56 -1.19 -18.05
CA LEU A 552 -13.23 -0.97 -19.45
C LEU A 552 -11.94 -0.15 -19.62
N VAL A 553 -11.53 0.67 -18.64
CA VAL A 553 -10.29 1.47 -18.75
C VAL A 553 -9.03 0.63 -19.03
N PRO A 554 -8.74 -0.45 -18.28
CA PRO A 554 -7.55 -1.27 -18.53
C PRO A 554 -7.74 -2.33 -19.63
N VAL A 555 -8.95 -2.46 -20.18
CA VAL A 555 -9.32 -3.52 -21.15
C VAL A 555 -9.52 -2.97 -22.56
N LEU A 556 -10.13 -1.80 -22.69
CA LEU A 556 -10.47 -1.14 -23.96
C LEU A 556 -9.56 0.07 -24.19
N ASP A 557 -8.33 -0.22 -24.58
CA ASP A 557 -7.40 0.79 -25.05
C ASP A 557 -6.69 0.29 -26.30
N TRP A 558 -7.44 0.23 -27.41
CA TRP A 558 -6.94 -0.40 -28.63
C TRP A 558 -6.09 0.51 -29.50
N GLY A 559 -5.52 1.59 -28.95
CA GLY A 559 -4.69 2.58 -29.67
C GLY A 559 -3.56 1.94 -30.49
N VAL A 560 -2.94 0.87 -29.99
CA VAL A 560 -1.87 0.13 -30.70
C VAL A 560 -2.36 -0.73 -31.87
N TRP A 561 -3.67 -0.92 -32.04
CA TRP A 561 -4.30 -1.58 -33.19
C TRP A 561 -5.00 -0.60 -34.13
N THR A 562 -5.52 0.51 -33.61
CA THR A 562 -6.25 1.52 -34.39
C THR A 562 -5.33 2.62 -34.95
N GLY A 563 -4.20 2.89 -34.29
CA GLY A 563 -3.32 4.03 -34.57
C GLY A 563 -3.83 5.36 -34.03
N TRP A 564 -4.93 5.36 -33.26
CA TRP A 564 -5.56 6.57 -32.75
C TRP A 564 -5.06 6.90 -31.35
N VAL A 565 -4.73 8.18 -31.16
CA VAL A 565 -4.12 8.68 -29.91
C VAL A 565 -5.09 9.58 -29.13
N HIS A 566 -5.96 10.33 -29.82
CA HIS A 566 -6.80 11.35 -29.18
C HIS A 566 -8.19 10.87 -28.74
N ILE A 567 -8.75 9.85 -29.40
CA ILE A 567 -10.07 9.29 -29.11
C ILE A 567 -9.93 7.78 -28.96
N GLY A 568 -10.49 7.24 -27.88
CA GLY A 568 -10.47 5.81 -27.58
C GLY A 568 -11.86 5.19 -27.47
N GLU A 569 -11.90 3.87 -27.35
CA GLU A 569 -13.14 3.10 -27.26
C GLU A 569 -13.97 3.47 -26.03
N VAL A 570 -13.31 3.71 -24.89
CA VAL A 570 -13.96 4.11 -23.63
C VAL A 570 -14.76 5.40 -23.78
N ASP A 571 -14.32 6.32 -24.66
CA ASP A 571 -15.00 7.60 -24.89
C ASP A 571 -16.38 7.38 -25.51
N LEU A 572 -16.54 6.35 -26.37
CA LEU A 572 -17.84 5.94 -26.90
C LEU A 572 -18.76 5.41 -25.81
N PHE A 573 -18.24 4.65 -24.84
CA PHE A 573 -19.04 4.16 -23.71
C PHE A 573 -19.44 5.31 -22.77
N ILE A 574 -18.58 6.32 -22.56
CA ILE A 574 -18.93 7.54 -21.82
C ILE A 574 -20.04 8.29 -22.56
N GLY A 575 -19.89 8.49 -23.87
CA GLY A 575 -20.91 9.11 -24.72
C GLY A 575 -22.24 8.37 -24.66
N MET A 576 -22.22 7.03 -24.77
CA MET A 576 -23.42 6.20 -24.68
C MET A 576 -24.09 6.33 -23.30
N THR A 577 -23.30 6.44 -22.23
CA THR A 577 -23.81 6.68 -20.87
C THR A 577 -24.62 7.97 -20.81
N VAL A 578 -24.12 9.04 -21.42
CA VAL A 578 -24.78 10.34 -21.47
C VAL A 578 -26.02 10.30 -22.35
N ALA A 579 -25.90 9.70 -23.54
CA ALA A 579 -26.99 9.56 -24.50
C ALA A 579 -28.20 8.80 -23.91
N VAL A 580 -27.95 7.64 -23.29
CA VAL A 580 -28.99 6.84 -22.63
C VAL A 580 -29.59 7.57 -21.43
N THR A 581 -28.78 8.30 -20.66
CA THR A 581 -29.27 9.09 -19.51
C THR A 581 -30.20 10.22 -19.97
N LEU A 582 -29.85 10.91 -21.07
CA LEU A 582 -30.71 11.93 -21.71
C LEU A 582 -32.02 11.32 -22.21
N ALA A 583 -31.95 10.18 -22.91
CA ALA A 583 -33.09 9.46 -23.47
C ALA A 583 -34.04 8.90 -22.40
N ALA A 584 -33.49 8.40 -21.28
CA ALA A 584 -34.29 7.81 -20.20
C ALA A 584 -35.05 8.88 -19.38
N GLY A 585 -34.58 10.12 -19.35
CA GLY A 585 -35.27 11.25 -18.72
C GLY A 585 -35.56 11.09 -17.21
N ARG A 586 -34.70 10.40 -16.45
CA ARG A 586 -34.92 9.99 -15.05
C ARG A 586 -34.67 11.09 -14.00
N TRP A 587 -35.07 12.32 -14.28
CA TRP A 587 -34.68 13.49 -13.49
C TRP A 587 -35.41 13.59 -12.14
N PRO A 588 -34.70 13.70 -11.01
CA PRO A 588 -35.34 14.05 -9.75
C PRO A 588 -35.84 15.50 -9.81
N GLY A 589 -37.10 15.74 -9.41
CA GLY A 589 -37.78 17.05 -9.54
C GLY A 589 -37.17 18.21 -8.75
N ARG A 590 -36.13 17.99 -7.91
CA ARG A 590 -35.38 19.07 -7.23
C ARG A 590 -33.88 18.75 -7.14
N PRO A 591 -32.99 19.63 -7.63
CA PRO A 591 -31.55 19.44 -7.51
C PRO A 591 -31.10 19.63 -6.06
N GLY A 592 -30.72 18.54 -5.38
CA GLY A 592 -30.06 18.62 -4.09
C GLY A 592 -28.62 19.15 -4.23
N ARG A 593 -28.17 19.99 -3.29
CA ARG A 593 -26.75 20.35 -3.17
C ARG A 593 -26.01 19.21 -2.49
N TRP A 594 -25.28 18.40 -3.27
CA TRP A 594 -24.62 17.19 -2.78
C TRP A 594 -23.10 17.31 -2.59
N LEU A 595 -22.48 18.37 -3.13
CA LEU A 595 -21.10 18.72 -2.84
C LEU A 595 -21.04 19.77 -1.71
N PRO A 596 -20.05 19.67 -0.80
CA PRO A 596 -19.71 20.76 0.10
C PRO A 596 -19.46 22.06 -0.67
N GLY A 597 -19.84 23.21 -0.08
CA GLY A 597 -19.74 24.51 -0.76
C GLY A 597 -18.31 24.84 -1.21
N THR A 598 -17.31 24.53 -0.37
CA THR A 598 -15.88 24.71 -0.66
C THR A 598 -15.41 23.85 -1.83
N VAL A 599 -15.72 22.55 -1.82
CA VAL A 599 -15.36 21.63 -2.92
C VAL A 599 -16.02 22.06 -4.22
N ARG A 600 -17.30 22.47 -4.18
CA ARG A 600 -18.02 22.94 -5.37
C ARG A 600 -17.40 24.21 -5.97
N ALA A 601 -16.99 25.16 -5.13
CA ALA A 601 -16.34 26.39 -5.59
C ALA A 601 -14.97 26.08 -6.20
N ALA A 602 -14.15 25.27 -5.52
CA ALA A 602 -12.84 24.88 -6.02
C ALA A 602 -12.93 24.06 -7.33
N TRP A 603 -13.90 23.14 -7.42
CA TRP A 603 -14.19 22.40 -8.65
C TRP A 603 -14.60 23.32 -9.80
N ALA A 604 -15.43 24.33 -9.53
CA ALA A 604 -15.82 25.31 -10.54
C ALA A 604 -14.63 26.15 -11.03
N LEU A 605 -13.75 26.59 -10.12
CA LEU A 605 -12.51 27.29 -10.49
C LEU A 605 -11.60 26.43 -11.36
N LEU A 606 -11.45 25.14 -11.02
CA LEU A 606 -10.65 24.20 -11.81
C LEU A 606 -11.24 24.01 -13.21
N LEU A 607 -12.57 23.88 -13.33
CA LEU A 607 -13.24 23.80 -14.63
C LEU A 607 -13.06 25.07 -15.47
N VAL A 608 -13.16 26.25 -14.85
CA VAL A 608 -12.89 27.52 -15.55
C VAL A 608 -11.45 27.55 -16.05
N SER A 609 -10.48 27.17 -15.21
CA SER A 609 -9.07 27.07 -15.59
C SER A 609 -8.86 26.11 -16.77
N THR A 610 -9.49 24.94 -16.72
CA THR A 610 -9.41 23.94 -17.80
C THR A 610 -9.99 24.46 -19.10
N VAL A 611 -11.15 25.13 -19.07
CA VAL A 611 -11.78 25.72 -20.26
C VAL A 611 -10.93 26.85 -20.85
N LEU A 612 -10.34 27.69 -20.01
CA LEU A 612 -9.44 28.75 -20.46
C LEU A 612 -8.16 28.18 -21.10
N ALA A 613 -7.54 27.17 -20.49
CA ALA A 613 -6.35 26.51 -21.03
C ALA A 613 -6.66 25.78 -22.35
N LEU A 614 -7.85 25.17 -22.49
CA LEU A 614 -8.31 24.61 -23.76
C LEU A 614 -8.49 25.69 -24.84
N ALA A 615 -9.08 26.84 -24.47
CA ALA A 615 -9.26 27.95 -25.39
C ALA A 615 -7.91 28.53 -25.86
N VAL A 616 -6.92 28.62 -24.97
CA VAL A 616 -5.55 29.03 -25.31
C VAL A 616 -4.90 28.03 -26.27
N ALA A 617 -4.99 26.73 -25.99
CA ALA A 617 -4.35 25.70 -26.82
C ALA A 617 -4.97 25.54 -28.22
N LEU A 618 -6.28 25.79 -28.35
CA LEU A 618 -7.02 25.66 -29.61
C LEU A 618 -7.05 26.95 -30.44
N TRP A 619 -6.39 28.02 -30.00
CA TRP A 619 -6.39 29.30 -30.70
C TRP A 619 -5.01 29.62 -31.33
N PRO A 620 -4.91 29.84 -32.65
CA PRO A 620 -5.97 29.67 -33.66
C PRO A 620 -6.28 28.18 -33.91
N LEU A 621 -7.51 27.89 -34.36
CA LEU A 621 -7.94 26.52 -34.61
C LEU A 621 -7.21 25.97 -35.84
N ALA A 622 -6.29 25.03 -35.62
CA ALA A 622 -5.57 24.36 -36.69
C ALA A 622 -6.53 23.52 -37.57
N PRO A 623 -6.28 23.41 -38.88
CA PRO A 623 -7.05 22.53 -39.76
C PRO A 623 -7.01 21.07 -39.26
N LEU A 624 -8.13 20.37 -39.37
CA LEU A 624 -8.25 18.98 -38.94
C LEU A 624 -7.74 18.05 -40.06
N GLU A 625 -6.44 17.81 -40.08
CA GLU A 625 -5.82 16.82 -40.96
C GLU A 625 -5.71 15.46 -40.28
N ARG A 626 -6.01 14.38 -41.00
CA ARG A 626 -6.02 13.01 -40.44
C ARG A 626 -4.64 12.58 -39.92
N GLY A 627 -3.56 13.06 -40.52
CA GLY A 627 -2.18 12.79 -40.08
C GLY A 627 -1.83 13.41 -38.72
N LEU A 628 -2.43 14.55 -38.37
CA LEU A 628 -2.19 15.24 -37.09
C LEU A 628 -2.77 14.49 -35.88
N LEU A 629 -3.70 13.54 -36.11
CA LEU A 629 -4.33 12.75 -35.05
C LEU A 629 -3.49 11.56 -34.56
N SER A 630 -2.32 11.35 -35.17
CA SER A 630 -1.38 10.29 -34.80
C SER A 630 -0.19 10.79 -33.96
N HIS A 631 -0.10 12.09 -33.64
CA HIS A 631 1.03 12.70 -32.94
C HIS A 631 0.59 13.56 -31.73
N TYR A 632 1.38 13.56 -30.63
CA TYR A 632 1.12 14.36 -29.44
C TYR A 632 1.47 15.86 -29.54
N ALA A 633 2.23 16.28 -30.56
CA ALA A 633 2.81 17.62 -30.68
C ALA A 633 1.90 18.52 -31.54
N THR A 634 0.60 18.47 -31.28
CA THR A 634 -0.43 19.17 -32.04
C THR A 634 -1.38 19.89 -31.08
N GLY A 635 -2.00 20.99 -31.51
CA GLY A 635 -3.01 21.70 -30.70
C GLY A 635 -4.21 20.81 -30.32
N TRP A 636 -4.51 19.78 -31.14
CA TRP A 636 -5.56 18.79 -30.87
C TRP A 636 -5.27 17.89 -29.66
N ASN A 637 -4.01 17.78 -29.22
CA ASN A 637 -3.65 17.08 -27.99
C ASN A 637 -4.33 17.71 -26.75
N ALA A 638 -4.67 19.00 -26.80
CA ALA A 638 -5.40 19.68 -25.73
C ALA A 638 -6.74 19.01 -25.41
N LEU A 639 -7.50 18.58 -26.42
CA LEU A 639 -8.77 17.88 -26.23
C LEU A 639 -8.57 16.53 -25.56
N ARG A 640 -7.51 15.80 -25.93
CA ARG A 640 -7.16 14.52 -25.31
C ARG A 640 -6.88 14.70 -23.83
N VAL A 641 -5.95 15.58 -23.46
CA VAL A 641 -5.57 15.80 -22.05
C VAL A 641 -6.72 16.39 -21.24
N GLY A 642 -7.46 17.35 -21.82
CA GLY A 642 -8.64 17.97 -21.19
C GLY A 642 -9.84 17.03 -21.00
N SER A 643 -9.98 16.00 -21.84
CA SER A 643 -11.12 15.08 -21.80
C SER A 643 -11.32 14.43 -20.44
N GLY A 644 -10.25 14.12 -19.69
CA GLY A 644 -10.36 13.47 -18.37
C GLY A 644 -11.16 14.29 -17.36
N VAL A 645 -10.86 15.60 -17.24
CA VAL A 645 -11.59 16.53 -16.36
C VAL A 645 -13.02 16.77 -16.88
N LEU A 646 -13.16 16.96 -18.20
CA LEU A 646 -14.46 17.27 -18.82
C LEU A 646 -15.43 16.10 -18.75
N PHE A 647 -14.96 14.87 -19.01
CA PHE A 647 -15.74 13.65 -18.84
C PHE A 647 -16.10 13.41 -17.37
N ALA A 648 -15.22 13.75 -16.42
CA ALA A 648 -15.58 13.69 -15.01
C ALA A 648 -16.71 14.68 -14.65
N ALA A 649 -16.69 15.88 -15.22
CA ALA A 649 -17.77 16.86 -15.05
C ALA A 649 -19.09 16.36 -15.68
N LEU A 650 -19.01 15.74 -16.86
CA LEU A 650 -20.14 15.17 -17.58
C LEU A 650 -20.76 13.97 -16.85
N LEU A 651 -19.93 13.05 -16.35
CA LEU A 651 -20.39 11.92 -15.53
C LEU A 651 -20.90 12.37 -14.16
N TRP A 652 -20.34 13.44 -13.59
CA TRP A 652 -20.92 14.07 -12.40
C TRP A 652 -22.33 14.62 -12.67
N TRP A 653 -22.59 15.14 -13.87
CA TRP A 653 -23.94 15.49 -14.30
C TRP A 653 -24.85 14.25 -14.42
N VAL A 654 -24.33 13.11 -14.92
CA VAL A 654 -25.06 11.82 -14.93
C VAL A 654 -25.41 11.35 -13.51
N VAL A 655 -24.49 11.48 -12.55
CA VAL A 655 -24.75 11.20 -11.11
C VAL A 655 -25.95 12.01 -10.62
N ARG A 656 -26.11 13.26 -11.09
CA ARG A 656 -27.25 14.15 -10.75
C ARG A 656 -28.55 13.81 -11.43
N ALA A 657 -28.50 13.17 -12.59
CA ALA A 657 -29.66 12.68 -13.32
C ALA A 657 -30.17 11.33 -12.81
N SER A 658 -29.41 10.64 -11.95
CA SER A 658 -29.76 9.33 -11.40
C SER A 658 -30.77 9.44 -10.23
N PRO A 659 -31.70 8.47 -10.09
CA PRO A 659 -32.64 8.43 -8.96
C PRO A 659 -31.96 8.08 -7.62
N TYR A 660 -30.75 7.53 -7.65
CA TYR A 660 -30.01 7.12 -6.45
C TYR A 660 -29.24 8.28 -5.83
N SER A 661 -29.09 8.28 -4.51
CA SER A 661 -28.25 9.28 -3.85
C SER A 661 -26.77 9.08 -4.22
N PRO A 662 -25.94 10.14 -4.31
CA PRO A 662 -24.52 9.99 -4.63
C PRO A 662 -23.75 9.05 -3.70
N SER A 663 -24.14 8.95 -2.42
CA SER A 663 -23.54 7.99 -1.50
C SER A 663 -23.89 6.54 -1.84
N GLU A 664 -25.11 6.28 -2.31
CA GLU A 664 -25.48 4.94 -2.78
C GLU A 664 -24.78 4.61 -4.09
N GLN A 665 -24.67 5.58 -5.00
CA GLN A 665 -23.90 5.43 -6.24
C GLN A 665 -22.42 5.11 -5.95
N PHE A 666 -21.83 5.80 -4.97
CA PHE A 666 -20.47 5.51 -4.52
C PHE A 666 -20.35 4.09 -3.93
N GLU A 667 -21.16 3.74 -2.94
CA GLU A 667 -21.02 2.47 -2.20
C GLU A 667 -21.49 1.24 -2.98
N ARG A 668 -22.56 1.35 -3.79
CA ARG A 668 -23.13 0.25 -4.57
C ARG A 668 -22.74 0.25 -6.04
N GLY A 669 -22.10 1.30 -6.52
CA GLY A 669 -21.66 1.43 -7.91
C GLY A 669 -20.14 1.51 -8.00
N LEU A 670 -19.57 2.64 -7.58
CA LEU A 670 -18.15 2.91 -7.80
C LEU A 670 -17.23 1.93 -7.06
N VAL A 671 -17.50 1.63 -5.78
CA VAL A 671 -16.65 0.71 -4.98
C VAL A 671 -16.49 -0.67 -5.66
N PRO A 672 -17.56 -1.40 -5.99
CA PRO A 672 -17.42 -2.68 -6.68
C PRO A 672 -16.91 -2.52 -8.12
N GLY A 673 -17.26 -1.43 -8.82
CA GLY A 673 -16.71 -1.14 -10.15
C GLY A 673 -15.19 -0.99 -10.15
N MET A 674 -14.63 -0.25 -9.20
CA MET A 674 -13.18 -0.10 -9.03
C MET A 674 -12.50 -1.42 -8.61
N ALA A 675 -13.20 -2.28 -7.86
CA ALA A 675 -12.69 -3.61 -7.52
C ALA A 675 -12.64 -4.55 -8.75
N LEU A 676 -13.70 -4.55 -9.58
CA LEU A 676 -13.72 -5.28 -10.85
C LEU A 676 -12.65 -4.74 -11.83
N SER A 677 -12.45 -3.43 -11.81
CA SER A 677 -11.44 -2.71 -12.57
C SER A 677 -10.03 -3.14 -12.20
N TRP A 678 -9.74 -3.26 -10.91
CA TRP A 678 -8.47 -3.81 -10.42
C TRP A 678 -8.28 -5.27 -10.85
N LEU A 679 -9.33 -6.10 -10.72
CA LEU A 679 -9.28 -7.51 -11.14
C LEU A 679 -9.01 -7.65 -12.65
N ALA A 680 -9.66 -6.84 -13.48
CA ALA A 680 -9.45 -6.83 -14.92
C ALA A 680 -8.00 -6.49 -15.29
N ALA A 681 -7.44 -5.43 -14.67
CA ALA A 681 -6.03 -5.09 -14.86
C ALA A 681 -5.08 -6.18 -14.35
N ALA A 682 -5.38 -6.78 -13.18
CA ALA A 682 -4.59 -7.88 -12.63
C ALA A 682 -4.50 -9.06 -13.61
N LEU A 683 -5.61 -9.45 -14.24
CA LEU A 683 -5.63 -10.54 -15.21
C LEU A 683 -4.81 -10.21 -16.47
N VAL A 684 -4.90 -8.98 -16.99
CA VAL A 684 -4.12 -8.54 -18.16
C VAL A 684 -2.62 -8.55 -17.84
N ILE A 685 -2.24 -8.01 -16.69
CA ILE A 685 -0.84 -7.90 -16.25
C ILE A 685 -0.25 -9.27 -15.94
N LEU A 686 -0.98 -10.16 -15.27
CA LEU A 686 -0.55 -11.54 -15.00
C LEU A 686 -0.35 -12.30 -16.31
N ARG A 687 -1.25 -12.13 -17.29
CA ARG A 687 -1.08 -12.70 -18.62
C ARG A 687 0.19 -12.19 -19.29
N GLU A 688 0.42 -10.88 -19.30
CA GLU A 688 1.63 -10.28 -19.88
C GLU A 688 2.90 -10.82 -19.21
N ARG A 689 2.90 -10.95 -17.88
CA ARG A 689 4.00 -11.58 -17.13
C ARG A 689 4.24 -13.01 -17.56
N ILE A 690 3.20 -13.84 -17.64
CA ILE A 690 3.33 -15.25 -18.05
C ILE A 690 3.88 -15.37 -19.48
N VAL A 691 3.47 -14.49 -20.39
CA VAL A 691 3.80 -14.57 -21.83
C VAL A 691 5.18 -14.01 -22.17
N TYR A 692 5.64 -12.97 -21.47
CA TYR A 692 6.87 -12.26 -21.82
C TYR A 692 8.05 -12.66 -20.92
N PRO A 693 8.23 -12.13 -19.69
CA PRO A 693 9.37 -12.47 -18.84
C PRO A 693 9.21 -13.78 -18.03
N GLY A 694 7.98 -14.21 -17.73
CA GLY A 694 7.68 -15.21 -16.71
C GLY A 694 7.12 -14.59 -15.43
N LEU A 695 6.35 -15.37 -14.65
CA LEU A 695 5.65 -14.89 -13.45
C LEU A 695 6.61 -14.55 -12.29
N LEU A 696 7.69 -15.33 -12.14
CA LEU A 696 8.65 -15.23 -11.03
C LEU A 696 10.05 -14.80 -11.51
N ASP A 697 10.20 -14.37 -12.76
CA ASP A 697 11.44 -13.76 -13.24
C ASP A 697 11.48 -12.29 -12.78
N PHE A 698 12.45 -11.95 -11.94
CA PHE A 698 12.70 -10.57 -11.47
C PHE A 698 14.03 -9.99 -11.96
N ASP A 699 14.81 -10.79 -12.69
CA ASP A 699 16.11 -10.41 -13.24
C ASP A 699 15.95 -9.67 -14.56
N SER A 700 14.87 -9.93 -15.30
CA SER A 700 14.54 -9.14 -16.48
C SER A 700 14.18 -7.69 -16.09
N ALA A 701 14.80 -6.70 -16.74
CA ALA A 701 14.47 -5.28 -16.58
C ALA A 701 13.15 -4.89 -17.28
N TYR A 702 12.28 -5.87 -17.56
CA TYR A 702 11.11 -5.72 -18.38
C TYR A 702 9.99 -4.99 -17.61
N ARG A 703 9.66 -3.79 -18.09
CA ARG A 703 8.55 -3.01 -17.57
C ARG A 703 7.26 -3.40 -18.24
N ILE A 704 6.31 -3.89 -17.43
CA ILE A 704 4.96 -4.21 -17.89
C ILE A 704 4.24 -2.96 -18.40
N SER A 705 3.52 -3.12 -19.50
CA SER A 705 2.74 -2.09 -20.17
C SER A 705 1.24 -2.26 -20.03
N GLY A 706 0.75 -3.47 -19.73
CA GLY A 706 -0.67 -3.78 -19.79
C GLY A 706 -1.21 -3.54 -21.21
N TRP A 707 -2.50 -3.24 -21.31
CA TRP A 707 -3.08 -2.74 -22.56
C TRP A 707 -3.11 -1.22 -22.64
N PHE A 708 -2.34 -0.51 -21.80
CA PHE A 708 -2.27 0.95 -21.82
C PHE A 708 -1.41 1.43 -23.00
N SER A 709 -2.07 1.88 -24.07
CA SER A 709 -1.45 2.30 -25.33
C SER A 709 -0.51 3.50 -25.18
N ASP A 710 -0.73 4.36 -24.19
CA ASP A 710 0.14 5.50 -23.92
C ASP A 710 1.53 5.09 -23.41
N MET A 711 1.70 3.84 -22.96
CA MET A 711 3.01 3.25 -22.67
C MET A 711 3.93 3.17 -23.90
N GLN A 712 3.43 3.48 -25.11
CA GLN A 712 4.25 3.67 -26.31
C GLN A 712 5.29 4.79 -26.16
N VAL A 713 4.98 5.80 -25.35
CA VAL A 713 5.90 6.84 -24.89
C VAL A 713 6.28 6.64 -23.42
N GLY A 714 6.09 5.44 -22.85
CA GLY A 714 6.30 5.13 -21.42
C GLY A 714 5.25 5.76 -20.49
N GLY A 715 5.59 5.98 -19.21
CA GLY A 715 4.78 6.78 -18.27
C GLY A 715 4.19 5.97 -17.11
N PRO A 716 3.50 6.63 -16.16
CA PRO A 716 3.09 5.97 -14.93
C PRO A 716 1.70 5.32 -14.97
N SER A 717 1.16 5.07 -16.16
CA SER A 717 -0.26 4.78 -16.33
C SER A 717 -0.69 3.45 -15.70
N VAL A 718 0.11 2.40 -15.86
CA VAL A 718 -0.17 1.09 -15.27
C VAL A 718 -0.16 1.17 -13.74
N GLU A 719 0.92 1.70 -13.16
CA GLU A 719 1.04 1.78 -11.70
C GLU A 719 0.04 2.75 -11.08
N ALA A 720 -0.26 3.88 -11.71
CA ALA A 720 -1.25 4.84 -11.20
C ALA A 720 -2.66 4.23 -11.21
N PHE A 721 -2.99 3.45 -12.23
CA PHE A 721 -4.25 2.72 -12.30
C PHE A 721 -4.36 1.63 -11.21
N LEU A 722 -3.30 0.87 -10.98
CA LEU A 722 -3.28 -0.13 -9.91
C LEU A 722 -3.43 0.53 -8.53
N VAL A 723 -2.69 1.61 -8.27
CA VAL A 723 -2.71 2.33 -6.99
C VAL A 723 -4.06 2.99 -6.72
N ILE A 724 -4.74 3.55 -7.73
CA ILE A 724 -6.06 4.17 -7.52
C ILE A 724 -7.16 3.14 -7.25
N SER A 725 -7.05 1.93 -7.82
CA SER A 725 -8.09 0.90 -7.75
C SER A 725 -7.92 -0.08 -6.58
N LEU A 726 -6.67 -0.34 -6.16
CA LEU A 726 -6.34 -1.31 -5.10
C LEU A 726 -7.08 -1.07 -3.76
N PRO A 727 -7.18 0.15 -3.20
CA PRO A 727 -7.90 0.37 -1.95
C PRO A 727 -9.37 -0.04 -2.00
N PHE A 728 -9.99 0.06 -3.18
CA PHE A 728 -11.37 -0.38 -3.39
C PHE A 728 -11.49 -1.89 -3.54
N ALA A 729 -10.52 -2.55 -4.19
CA ALA A 729 -10.46 -4.01 -4.27
C ALA A 729 -10.30 -4.65 -2.89
N ILE A 730 -9.41 -4.12 -2.04
CA ILE A 730 -9.24 -4.56 -0.65
C ILE A 730 -10.55 -4.38 0.13
N LEU A 731 -11.19 -3.21 0.00
CA LEU A 731 -12.48 -2.92 0.65
C LEU A 731 -13.59 -3.86 0.18
N ALA A 732 -13.65 -4.18 -1.12
CA ALA A 732 -14.65 -5.08 -1.68
C ALA A 732 -14.45 -6.52 -1.20
N ALA A 733 -13.21 -7.03 -1.25
CA ALA A 733 -12.87 -8.36 -0.73
C ALA A 733 -13.24 -8.50 0.75
N TRP A 734 -12.93 -7.46 1.55
CA TRP A 734 -13.29 -7.41 2.97
C TRP A 734 -14.82 -7.42 3.21
N ARG A 735 -15.62 -6.84 2.31
CA ARG A 735 -17.08 -6.77 2.45
C ARG A 735 -17.81 -8.01 1.96
N VAL A 736 -17.28 -8.71 0.95
CA VAL A 736 -17.96 -9.84 0.28
C VAL A 736 -17.70 -11.16 0.99
N SER A 737 -16.51 -11.37 1.56
CA SER A 737 -16.17 -12.60 2.25
C SER A 737 -16.85 -12.68 3.63
N GLY A 738 -17.32 -13.87 4.01
CA GLY A 738 -17.88 -14.11 5.36
C GLY A 738 -16.92 -13.68 6.47
N ARG A 739 -17.43 -13.47 7.70
CA ARG A 739 -16.67 -12.86 8.83
C ARG A 739 -15.27 -13.45 9.08
N TRP A 740 -15.06 -14.74 8.76
CA TRP A 740 -13.80 -15.44 8.95
C TRP A 740 -12.85 -15.41 7.72
N LEU A 741 -13.37 -15.23 6.49
CA LEU A 741 -12.58 -15.16 5.24
C LEU A 741 -12.25 -13.73 4.81
N ALA A 742 -12.88 -12.71 5.38
CA ALA A 742 -12.70 -11.31 4.99
C ALA A 742 -11.27 -10.79 5.13
N VAL A 743 -10.55 -11.24 6.15
CA VAL A 743 -9.16 -10.86 6.41
C VAL A 743 -8.21 -11.51 5.42
N PRO A 744 -8.19 -12.86 5.27
CA PRO A 744 -7.29 -13.49 4.32
C PRO A 744 -7.59 -13.06 2.87
N ALA A 745 -8.86 -12.90 2.48
CA ALA A 745 -9.21 -12.44 1.13
C ALA A 745 -8.67 -11.04 0.83
N ALA A 746 -8.85 -10.10 1.76
CA ALA A 746 -8.31 -8.75 1.61
C ALA A 746 -6.76 -8.77 1.63
N GLY A 747 -6.14 -9.61 2.47
CA GLY A 747 -4.69 -9.84 2.52
C GLY A 747 -4.13 -10.33 1.19
N VAL A 748 -4.76 -11.33 0.57
CA VAL A 748 -4.39 -11.85 -0.76
C VAL A 748 -4.47 -10.76 -1.82
N VAL A 749 -5.54 -9.96 -1.84
CA VAL A 749 -5.68 -8.83 -2.77
C VAL A 749 -4.58 -7.78 -2.55
N ALA A 750 -4.21 -7.49 -1.31
CA ALA A 750 -3.12 -6.57 -1.01
C ALA A 750 -1.76 -7.11 -1.47
N VAL A 751 -1.46 -8.38 -1.21
CA VAL A 751 -0.21 -9.01 -1.64
C VAL A 751 -0.11 -9.07 -3.16
N LEU A 752 -1.17 -9.53 -3.83
CA LEU A 752 -1.23 -9.54 -5.29
C LEU A 752 -1.14 -8.12 -5.85
N GLY A 753 -1.80 -7.15 -5.23
CA GLY A 753 -1.73 -5.74 -5.63
C GLY A 753 -0.34 -5.15 -5.51
N SER A 754 0.38 -5.49 -4.43
CA SER A 754 1.78 -5.12 -4.26
C SER A 754 2.64 -5.74 -5.35
N TYR A 755 2.53 -7.04 -5.61
CA TYR A 755 3.24 -7.71 -6.70
C TYR A 755 3.04 -6.97 -8.02
N LEU A 756 1.77 -6.74 -8.42
CA LEU A 756 1.42 -6.11 -9.71
C LEU A 756 2.01 -4.70 -9.86
N VAL A 757 2.04 -3.90 -8.79
CA VAL A 757 2.68 -2.58 -8.83
C VAL A 757 4.18 -2.70 -8.91
N VAL A 758 4.80 -3.62 -8.15
CA VAL A 758 6.27 -3.68 -8.14
C VAL A 758 6.83 -4.13 -9.48
N VAL A 759 6.18 -5.07 -10.17
CA VAL A 759 6.60 -5.56 -11.49
C VAL A 759 6.42 -4.55 -12.63
N THR A 760 5.90 -3.34 -12.34
CA THR A 760 6.01 -2.19 -13.25
C THR A 760 7.42 -1.56 -13.21
N TYR A 761 8.26 -1.97 -12.27
CA TYR A 761 9.59 -1.42 -11.95
C TYR A 761 9.61 0.11 -11.79
N SER A 762 8.47 0.71 -11.44
CA SER A 762 8.33 2.16 -11.29
C SER A 762 8.48 2.58 -9.83
N ARG A 763 9.55 3.33 -9.54
CA ARG A 763 9.83 3.88 -8.18
C ARG A 763 8.70 4.78 -7.69
N ALA A 764 8.15 5.61 -8.57
CA ALA A 764 7.00 6.44 -8.28
C ALA A 764 5.78 5.56 -7.93
N GLY A 765 5.56 4.48 -8.68
CA GLY A 765 4.53 3.48 -8.39
C GLY A 765 4.68 2.83 -7.01
N TRP A 766 5.90 2.46 -6.63
CA TRP A 766 6.20 1.87 -5.32
C TRP A 766 5.86 2.86 -4.18
N LEU A 767 6.25 4.12 -4.33
CA LEU A 767 5.87 5.18 -3.38
C LEU A 767 4.35 5.32 -3.28
N GLY A 768 3.66 5.33 -4.43
CA GLY A 768 2.19 5.40 -4.49
C GLY A 768 1.50 4.24 -3.76
N LEU A 769 2.01 3.02 -3.90
CA LEU A 769 1.54 1.83 -3.21
C LEU A 769 1.70 1.96 -1.69
N VAL A 770 2.89 2.34 -1.22
CA VAL A 770 3.18 2.52 0.22
C VAL A 770 2.25 3.57 0.82
N VAL A 771 2.07 4.71 0.14
CA VAL A 771 1.16 5.76 0.60
C VAL A 771 -0.30 5.28 0.61
N ALA A 772 -0.76 4.58 -0.43
CA ALA A 772 -2.13 4.09 -0.49
C ALA A 772 -2.43 3.06 0.63
N LEU A 773 -1.59 2.04 0.79
CA LEU A 773 -1.76 1.02 1.83
C LEU A 773 -1.58 1.60 3.23
N GLY A 774 -0.60 2.49 3.43
CA GLY A 774 -0.36 3.18 4.69
C GLY A 774 -1.54 4.05 5.11
N VAL A 775 -2.06 4.89 4.20
CA VAL A 775 -3.24 5.73 4.45
C VAL A 775 -4.48 4.87 4.71
N LEU A 776 -4.69 3.79 3.96
CA LEU A 776 -5.81 2.89 4.18
C LEU A 776 -5.72 2.24 5.57
N GLY A 777 -4.57 1.66 5.91
CA GLY A 777 -4.31 1.03 7.21
C GLY A 777 -4.51 2.01 8.37
N LEU A 778 -3.90 3.19 8.31
CA LEU A 778 -4.07 4.25 9.31
C LEU A 778 -5.53 4.74 9.42
N SER A 779 -6.24 4.83 8.29
CA SER A 779 -7.65 5.24 8.26
C SER A 779 -8.57 4.18 8.86
N LEU A 780 -8.30 2.89 8.65
CA LEU A 780 -9.03 1.77 9.27
C LEU A 780 -8.74 1.69 10.78
N LEU A 781 -7.48 1.87 11.19
CA LEU A 781 -7.08 2.02 12.59
C LEU A 781 -7.75 3.23 13.25
N TRP A 782 -7.93 4.33 12.52
CA TRP A 782 -8.67 5.50 12.98
C TRP A 782 -10.17 5.23 13.08
N ALA A 783 -10.78 4.66 12.05
CA ALA A 783 -12.22 4.40 11.99
C ALA A 783 -12.69 3.47 13.12
N SER A 784 -11.85 2.53 13.52
CA SER A 784 -12.15 1.61 14.62
C SER A 784 -12.23 2.31 16.00
N ARG A 785 -11.89 3.62 16.14
CA ARG A 785 -11.80 4.31 17.46
C ARG A 785 -13.13 4.65 18.10
N ARG A 786 -14.23 4.51 17.37
CA ARG A 786 -15.56 4.79 17.91
C ARG A 786 -16.04 3.56 18.69
N PRO A 787 -16.34 3.69 19.99
CA PRO A 787 -16.99 2.63 20.74
C PRO A 787 -18.36 2.37 20.10
N VAL A 788 -18.50 1.22 19.44
CA VAL A 788 -19.82 0.69 19.09
C VAL A 788 -20.26 -0.09 20.32
N ALA A 789 -21.28 0.41 21.02
CA ALA A 789 -21.87 -0.25 22.18
C ALA A 789 -22.12 -1.74 21.85
N GLY A 790 -21.55 -2.63 22.65
CA GLY A 790 -21.74 -4.08 22.55
C GLY A 790 -20.89 -4.84 21.52
N ARG A 791 -19.86 -4.25 20.88
CA ARG A 791 -18.98 -4.98 19.93
C ARG A 791 -17.48 -4.66 20.08
N GLY A 792 -16.95 -4.74 21.31
CA GLY A 792 -15.53 -4.51 21.60
C GLY A 792 -14.54 -5.41 20.83
N LEU A 793 -14.92 -6.67 20.59
CA LEU A 793 -14.13 -7.61 19.78
C LEU A 793 -13.97 -7.20 18.31
N TRP A 794 -14.94 -6.46 17.74
CA TRP A 794 -14.89 -6.05 16.33
C TRP A 794 -13.82 -4.99 16.09
N ALA A 795 -13.57 -4.10 17.06
CA ALA A 795 -12.51 -3.08 16.99
C ALA A 795 -11.10 -3.66 17.19
N VAL A 796 -10.98 -4.78 17.90
CA VAL A 796 -9.72 -5.54 18.08
C VAL A 796 -9.43 -6.38 16.83
N HIS A 797 -10.45 -7.04 16.26
CA HIS A 797 -10.34 -7.70 14.94
C HIS A 797 -9.85 -6.71 13.88
N GLN A 798 -10.47 -5.52 13.77
CA GLN A 798 -10.07 -4.50 12.79
C GLN A 798 -8.63 -3.97 12.98
N ALA A 799 -8.12 -3.94 14.21
CA ALA A 799 -6.74 -3.53 14.49
C ALA A 799 -5.72 -4.65 14.17
N LEU A 800 -6.07 -5.90 14.49
CA LEU A 800 -5.31 -7.10 14.10
C LEU A 800 -5.31 -7.33 12.58
N ILE A 801 -6.32 -6.83 11.87
CA ILE A 801 -6.46 -6.86 10.41
C ILE A 801 -5.64 -5.76 9.73
N ALA A 802 -5.54 -4.57 10.33
CA ALA A 802 -4.78 -3.46 9.75
C ALA A 802 -3.26 -3.70 9.78
N LEU A 803 -2.78 -4.47 10.76
CA LEU A 803 -1.36 -4.80 10.94
C LEU A 803 -0.78 -5.59 9.74
N PRO A 804 -1.40 -6.67 9.24
CA PRO A 804 -0.94 -7.35 8.03
C PRO A 804 -1.04 -6.50 6.76
N PHE A 805 -1.82 -5.41 6.69
CA PHE A 805 -1.79 -4.49 5.54
C PHE A 805 -0.63 -3.50 5.59
N LEU A 806 -0.27 -3.05 6.79
CA LEU A 806 0.94 -2.25 7.03
C LEU A 806 2.20 -3.11 6.84
N VAL A 807 2.16 -4.37 7.29
CA VAL A 807 3.23 -5.35 7.11
C VAL A 807 3.26 -5.91 5.69
N ALA A 808 2.15 -6.14 4.99
CA ALA A 808 2.15 -6.57 3.57
C ALA A 808 2.49 -5.44 2.60
N GLY A 809 2.33 -4.16 2.99
CA GLY A 809 2.93 -3.04 2.27
C GLY A 809 4.46 -3.08 2.35
N GLY A 810 5.01 -3.34 3.54
CA GLY A 810 6.47 -3.48 3.74
C GLY A 810 7.04 -4.79 3.20
N ALA A 811 6.37 -5.92 3.43
CA ALA A 811 6.74 -7.25 2.97
C ALA A 811 6.47 -7.41 1.47
N GLY A 812 5.42 -6.80 0.90
CA GLY A 812 5.18 -6.78 -0.55
C GLY A 812 6.17 -5.91 -1.30
N PHE A 813 6.58 -4.78 -0.70
CA PHE A 813 7.66 -3.94 -1.21
C PHE A 813 8.99 -4.69 -1.15
N ALA A 814 9.32 -5.24 0.01
CA ALA A 814 10.57 -5.96 0.12
C ALA A 814 10.54 -7.26 -0.71
N LEU A 815 9.38 -7.93 -0.93
CA LEU A 815 9.17 -9.21 -1.67
C LEU A 815 9.72 -9.21 -3.10
N VAL A 816 10.07 -8.03 -3.61
CA VAL A 816 10.44 -7.79 -4.99
C VAL A 816 11.64 -6.83 -5.08
N MET A 817 12.28 -6.49 -3.96
CA MET A 817 13.51 -5.69 -3.93
C MET A 817 14.73 -6.53 -4.31
N GLU A 818 14.74 -7.00 -5.56
CA GLU A 818 15.74 -7.93 -6.09
C GLU A 818 16.17 -7.54 -7.50
N GLY A 819 17.32 -8.06 -7.94
CA GLY A 819 17.83 -7.88 -9.31
C GLY A 819 17.78 -6.42 -9.77
N THR A 820 17.05 -6.18 -10.85
CA THR A 820 16.89 -4.87 -11.46
C THR A 820 16.18 -3.85 -10.56
N ALA A 821 15.40 -4.28 -9.56
CA ALA A 821 14.81 -3.38 -8.57
C ALA A 821 15.86 -2.81 -7.61
N VAL A 822 16.88 -3.60 -7.22
CA VAL A 822 18.01 -3.13 -6.39
C VAL A 822 18.90 -2.18 -7.17
N GLU A 823 19.21 -2.50 -8.43
CA GLU A 823 19.94 -1.60 -9.33
C GLU A 823 19.19 -0.27 -9.52
N ARG A 824 17.87 -0.34 -9.68
CA ARG A 824 17.03 0.85 -9.75
C ARG A 824 17.03 1.61 -8.44
N TRP A 825 17.01 0.96 -7.28
CA TRP A 825 17.05 1.65 -6.00
C TRP A 825 18.41 2.31 -5.72
N SER A 826 19.52 1.65 -6.06
CA SER A 826 20.87 2.21 -5.91
C SER A 826 21.13 3.39 -6.86
N ALA A 827 20.42 3.47 -7.98
CA ALA A 827 20.47 4.58 -8.92
C ALA A 827 19.49 5.73 -8.63
N VAL A 828 18.83 5.77 -7.46
CA VAL A 828 17.87 6.84 -7.10
C VAL A 828 18.50 8.22 -7.13
N GLU A 829 19.71 8.37 -6.60
CA GLU A 829 20.41 9.67 -6.54
C GLU A 829 20.70 10.23 -7.94
N ARG A 830 21.28 9.42 -8.84
CA ARG A 830 21.59 9.82 -10.22
C ARG A 830 20.34 10.18 -11.03
N ASP A 831 19.25 9.44 -10.85
CA ASP A 831 17.97 9.71 -11.53
C ASP A 831 17.25 10.96 -10.98
N LEU A 832 17.42 11.26 -9.69
CA LEU A 832 16.83 12.47 -9.12
C LEU A 832 17.45 13.73 -9.73
N GLN A 833 18.77 13.73 -9.96
CA GLN A 833 19.45 14.86 -10.58
C GLN A 833 18.96 15.09 -12.03
N SER A 834 18.89 14.04 -12.85
CA SER A 834 18.40 14.17 -14.24
C SER A 834 16.95 14.68 -14.31
N ARG A 835 16.11 14.27 -13.35
CA ARG A 835 14.73 14.80 -13.22
C ARG A 835 14.72 16.27 -12.82
N ILE A 836 15.57 16.69 -11.89
CA ILE A 836 15.68 18.10 -11.50
C ILE A 836 16.10 18.94 -12.70
N ASP A 837 17.08 18.48 -13.48
CA ASP A 837 17.55 19.17 -14.68
C ASP A 837 16.42 19.32 -15.72
N HIS A 838 15.67 18.22 -15.98
CA HIS A 838 14.49 18.27 -16.86
C HIS A 838 13.37 19.19 -16.33
N TRP A 839 13.15 19.23 -15.02
CA TRP A 839 12.16 20.13 -14.42
C TRP A 839 12.58 21.60 -14.55
N GLN A 840 13.88 21.90 -14.43
CA GLN A 840 14.42 23.24 -14.65
C GLN A 840 14.28 23.64 -16.12
N GLU A 841 14.58 22.72 -17.05
CA GLU A 841 14.35 22.93 -18.48
C GLU A 841 12.86 23.23 -18.74
N THR A 842 11.96 22.37 -18.26
CA THR A 842 10.50 22.54 -18.40
C THR A 842 10.01 23.86 -17.79
N TRP A 843 10.55 24.27 -16.64
CA TRP A 843 10.24 25.55 -16.01
C TRP A 843 10.72 26.74 -16.85
N SER A 844 11.94 26.65 -17.39
CA SER A 844 12.49 27.67 -18.29
C SER A 844 11.63 27.78 -19.55
N LEU A 845 11.20 26.63 -20.09
CA LEU A 845 10.28 26.57 -21.22
C LEU A 845 9.02 27.30 -20.83
N ALA A 846 8.34 26.99 -19.71
CA ALA A 846 7.11 27.65 -19.29
C ALA A 846 7.16 29.20 -19.28
N GLY A 847 8.33 29.79 -18.97
CA GLY A 847 8.53 31.24 -18.92
C GLY A 847 8.65 31.95 -20.28
N GLN A 848 9.03 31.26 -21.35
CA GLN A 848 9.31 31.86 -22.67
C GLN A 848 8.06 32.17 -23.51
N GLY A 849 7.41 33.32 -23.30
CA GLY A 849 6.29 33.77 -24.16
C GLY A 849 4.92 33.14 -23.86
N GLY A 850 4.80 32.35 -22.77
CA GLY A 850 3.52 31.95 -22.18
C GLY A 850 3.08 32.93 -21.09
N SER A 851 1.79 32.97 -20.74
CA SER A 851 1.33 33.74 -19.57
C SER A 851 1.63 32.94 -18.30
N PRO A 852 2.39 33.47 -17.32
CA PRO A 852 2.59 32.78 -16.04
C PRO A 852 1.28 32.53 -15.29
N VAL A 853 0.25 33.33 -15.56
CA VAL A 853 -1.06 33.25 -14.89
C VAL A 853 -1.94 32.15 -15.50
N TRP A 854 -2.00 32.07 -16.84
CA TRP A 854 -2.92 31.20 -17.57
C TRP A 854 -2.26 29.95 -18.18
N GLY A 855 -0.93 29.88 -18.18
CA GLY A 855 -0.16 28.80 -18.77
C GLY A 855 -0.03 28.92 -20.29
N ARG A 856 0.37 27.81 -20.90
CA ARG A 856 0.61 27.61 -22.34
C ARG A 856 -0.59 27.03 -23.08
N GLY A 857 -1.61 26.62 -22.35
CA GLY A 857 -2.71 25.82 -22.87
C GLY A 857 -2.50 24.34 -22.63
N MET A 858 -3.61 23.61 -22.59
CA MET A 858 -3.65 22.22 -22.14
C MET A 858 -2.91 21.29 -23.11
N GLY A 859 -2.07 20.38 -22.60
CA GLY A 859 -1.34 19.39 -23.38
C GLY A 859 -0.31 20.00 -24.35
N ALA A 860 0.12 21.24 -24.14
CA ALA A 860 1.00 21.95 -25.06
C ALA A 860 2.48 21.53 -24.96
N PHE A 861 2.88 20.91 -23.85
CA PHE A 861 4.28 20.59 -23.55
C PHE A 861 5.04 19.88 -24.70
N PRO A 862 4.52 18.81 -25.33
CA PRO A 862 5.27 18.10 -26.37
C PRO A 862 5.60 18.94 -27.61
N ALA A 863 4.71 19.87 -27.98
CA ALA A 863 4.96 20.78 -29.09
C ALA A 863 6.07 21.78 -28.75
N TYR A 864 6.01 22.40 -27.57
CA TYR A 864 6.98 23.40 -27.14
C TYR A 864 8.37 22.83 -26.87
N TYR A 865 8.45 21.65 -26.24
CA TYR A 865 9.72 20.97 -26.01
C TYR A 865 10.44 20.73 -27.34
N ARG A 866 9.70 20.23 -28.33
CA ARG A 866 10.23 19.97 -29.66
C ARG A 866 10.77 21.23 -30.36
N TYR A 867 10.06 22.37 -30.26
CA TYR A 867 10.55 23.62 -30.85
C TYR A 867 11.80 24.16 -30.16
N ALA A 868 11.91 23.98 -28.84
CA ALA A 868 13.06 24.46 -28.08
C ALA A 868 14.31 23.58 -28.23
N ALA A 869 14.12 22.29 -28.51
CA ALA A 869 15.20 21.33 -28.72
C ALA A 869 15.87 21.42 -30.12
N VAL A 870 15.38 22.30 -31.01
CA VAL A 870 15.95 22.48 -32.36
C VAL A 870 17.39 23.02 -32.24
N GLY A 871 18.38 22.23 -32.69
CA GLY A 871 19.80 22.59 -32.67
C GLY A 871 20.58 22.13 -31.42
N GLN A 872 19.99 21.31 -30.55
CA GLN A 872 20.67 20.66 -29.43
C GLN A 872 20.94 19.18 -29.72
N GLU A 873 21.94 18.57 -29.06
CA GLU A 873 22.13 17.12 -29.09
C GLU A 873 20.88 16.42 -28.52
N GLY A 874 20.29 15.48 -29.29
CA GLY A 874 19.09 14.74 -28.86
C GLY A 874 17.75 15.24 -29.41
N VAL A 875 17.73 15.95 -30.55
CA VAL A 875 16.49 16.35 -31.26
C VAL A 875 15.52 15.17 -31.34
N PRO A 876 14.24 15.31 -30.90
CA PRO A 876 13.27 14.24 -31.02
C PRO A 876 13.05 13.89 -32.50
N ALA A 877 13.25 12.62 -32.89
CA ALA A 877 12.93 12.22 -34.27
C ALA A 877 11.46 12.48 -34.56
N ASN A 878 11.19 12.92 -35.78
CA ASN A 878 9.87 13.30 -36.23
C ASN A 878 9.33 12.34 -37.28
N PHE A 879 8.01 12.19 -37.30
CA PHE A 879 7.32 11.55 -38.39
C PHE A 879 6.05 12.33 -38.76
N GLU A 880 5.63 12.17 -40.01
CA GLU A 880 4.40 12.76 -40.51
C GLU A 880 3.76 11.83 -41.55
N PHE A 881 2.44 11.68 -41.46
CA PHE A 881 1.64 11.09 -42.53
C PHE A 881 1.12 12.22 -43.43
N ALA A 882 1.81 12.44 -44.55
CA ALA A 882 1.51 13.50 -45.49
C ALA A 882 0.80 12.95 -46.73
N ARG A 883 0.33 13.87 -47.58
CA ARG A 883 -0.08 13.56 -48.95
C ARG A 883 0.82 14.30 -49.93
N THR A 884 1.25 13.64 -50.99
CA THR A 884 2.01 14.26 -52.07
C THR A 884 1.09 15.07 -53.00
N GLY A 885 1.66 15.89 -53.90
CA GLY A 885 0.91 16.68 -54.88
C GLY A 885 0.02 15.85 -55.83
N SER A 886 0.18 14.53 -55.85
CA SER A 886 -0.64 13.53 -56.54
C SER A 886 -1.83 12.99 -55.71
N ASP A 887 -2.06 13.48 -54.49
CA ASP A 887 -3.02 12.97 -53.47
C ASP A 887 -2.71 11.56 -52.95
N GLU A 888 -1.52 11.02 -53.23
CA GLU A 888 -1.04 9.74 -52.70
C GLU A 888 -0.58 9.89 -51.24
N GLY A 889 -0.82 8.87 -50.42
CA GLY A 889 -0.39 8.84 -49.02
C GLY A 889 1.11 8.55 -48.91
N VAL A 890 1.81 9.24 -48.00
CA VAL A 890 3.24 9.01 -47.74
C VAL A 890 3.56 9.11 -46.25
N LEU A 891 4.46 8.25 -45.77
CA LEU A 891 5.05 8.34 -44.45
C LEU A 891 6.42 9.02 -44.55
N ARG A 892 6.58 10.16 -43.88
CA ARG A 892 7.87 10.86 -43.74
C ARG A 892 8.47 10.56 -42.39
N ILE A 893 9.73 10.15 -42.34
CA ILE A 893 10.50 9.96 -41.11
C ILE A 893 11.77 10.83 -41.19
N GLY A 894 11.96 11.70 -40.20
CA GLY A 894 13.13 12.57 -40.09
C GLY A 894 14.15 12.06 -39.07
N ALA A 895 15.37 12.58 -39.18
CA ALA A 895 16.46 12.36 -38.23
C ALA A 895 16.13 12.81 -36.79
N GLY A 896 16.77 12.17 -35.81
CA GLY A 896 16.67 12.50 -34.39
C GLY A 896 16.85 11.28 -33.47
N SER A 897 16.38 11.41 -32.23
CA SER A 897 16.36 10.35 -31.21
C SER A 897 15.59 9.10 -31.66
N SER A 898 15.69 7.97 -30.95
CA SER A 898 15.02 6.73 -31.38
C SER A 898 13.50 6.90 -31.55
N LEU A 899 13.01 6.60 -32.75
CA LEU A 899 11.59 6.59 -33.11
C LEU A 899 11.33 5.41 -34.05
N PHE A 900 10.33 4.62 -33.70
CA PHE A 900 9.90 3.46 -34.47
C PHE A 900 8.44 3.64 -34.84
N VAL A 901 8.12 3.60 -36.13
CA VAL A 901 6.74 3.56 -36.63
C VAL A 901 6.35 2.09 -36.77
N ASN A 902 5.37 1.67 -36.00
CA ASN A 902 5.00 0.28 -35.78
C ASN A 902 3.60 -0.03 -36.31
N GLN A 903 3.40 -1.28 -36.70
CA GLN A 903 2.09 -1.87 -36.91
C GLN A 903 2.05 -3.31 -36.38
N ARG A 904 1.00 -3.66 -35.63
CA ARG A 904 0.76 -5.06 -35.24
C ARG A 904 0.34 -5.88 -36.45
N LEU A 905 0.90 -7.08 -36.58
CA LEU A 905 0.54 -7.96 -37.70
C LEU A 905 -0.90 -8.48 -37.53
N PHE A 906 -1.69 -8.38 -38.61
CA PHE A 906 -3.08 -8.85 -38.67
C PHE A 906 -3.19 -10.04 -39.63
N GLY A 907 -2.79 -11.23 -39.19
CA GLY A 907 -2.97 -12.48 -39.94
C GLY A 907 -4.14 -13.32 -39.44
N PRO A 908 -4.66 -14.28 -40.24
CA PRO A 908 -5.58 -15.31 -39.77
C PRO A 908 -4.84 -16.26 -38.83
N PHE A 909 -4.58 -15.83 -37.59
CA PHE A 909 -3.91 -16.63 -36.56
C PHE A 909 -4.82 -17.72 -35.96
N HIS A 910 -5.82 -18.18 -36.72
CA HIS A 910 -6.71 -19.28 -36.34
C HIS A 910 -6.05 -20.67 -36.51
N GLY A 911 -4.79 -20.72 -36.97
CA GLY A 911 -3.98 -21.93 -37.11
C GLY A 911 -2.49 -21.72 -36.80
N GLU A 912 -1.61 -22.45 -37.49
CA GLU A 912 -0.15 -22.28 -37.44
C GLU A 912 0.25 -20.97 -38.14
N ARG A 913 1.29 -20.29 -37.62
CA ARG A 913 1.81 -19.08 -38.25
C ARG A 913 2.65 -19.49 -39.46
N PRO A 914 2.70 -18.70 -40.54
CA PRO A 914 3.55 -19.00 -41.68
C PRO A 914 5.03 -19.00 -41.25
N GLU A 915 5.82 -19.88 -41.84
CA GLU A 915 7.27 -19.99 -41.58
C GLU A 915 8.04 -18.79 -42.15
N ALA A 916 7.54 -18.18 -43.24
CA ALA A 916 8.16 -17.02 -43.87
C ALA A 916 7.14 -15.98 -44.33
N LEU A 917 7.56 -14.70 -44.36
CA LEU A 917 6.82 -13.57 -44.91
C LEU A 917 7.73 -12.78 -45.85
N GLN A 918 7.18 -12.22 -46.93
CA GLN A 918 7.89 -11.36 -47.87
C GLN A 918 7.51 -9.90 -47.61
N LEU A 919 8.51 -9.05 -47.35
CA LEU A 919 8.34 -7.60 -47.21
C LEU A 919 8.75 -6.90 -48.50
N GLU A 920 7.89 -6.01 -48.99
CA GLU A 920 8.17 -5.09 -50.09
C GLU A 920 7.98 -3.64 -49.60
N LEU A 921 8.97 -2.79 -49.83
CA LEU A 921 8.98 -1.38 -49.44
C LEU A 921 9.32 -0.50 -50.65
N GLU A 922 8.59 0.60 -50.81
CA GLU A 922 8.91 1.64 -51.78
C GLU A 922 9.34 2.92 -51.04
N VAL A 923 10.60 3.31 -51.22
CA VAL A 923 11.25 4.35 -50.40
C VAL A 923 11.98 5.36 -51.26
N ARG A 924 11.93 6.63 -50.88
CA ARG A 924 12.70 7.73 -51.45
C ARG A 924 13.46 8.44 -50.33
N GLY A 925 14.72 8.77 -50.55
CA GLY A 925 15.54 9.46 -49.56
C GLY A 925 16.91 9.84 -50.10
N PRO A 926 17.70 10.62 -49.34
CA PRO A 926 19.04 11.03 -49.75
C PRO A 926 20.00 9.81 -49.82
N PRO A 927 21.03 9.88 -50.68
CA PRO A 927 22.01 8.82 -50.82
C PRO A 927 22.69 8.50 -49.49
N GLY A 928 22.80 7.22 -49.15
CA GLY A 928 23.46 6.77 -47.91
C GLY A 928 22.58 6.83 -46.65
N ALA A 929 21.33 7.31 -46.74
CA ALA A 929 20.38 7.16 -45.64
C ALA A 929 20.10 5.67 -45.38
N ARG A 930 19.99 5.30 -44.11
CA ARG A 930 19.74 3.90 -43.70
C ARG A 930 18.33 3.74 -43.18
N LEU A 931 17.58 2.80 -43.75
CA LEU A 931 16.27 2.39 -43.26
C LEU A 931 16.41 1.04 -42.57
N ASP A 932 16.00 0.98 -41.31
CA ASP A 932 15.95 -0.25 -40.53
C ASP A 932 14.50 -0.73 -40.48
N ALA A 933 14.26 -1.96 -40.94
CA ALA A 933 12.98 -2.65 -40.86
C ALA A 933 13.09 -3.85 -39.91
N SER A 934 12.08 -4.09 -39.07
CA SER A 934 12.10 -5.25 -38.18
C SER A 934 10.75 -5.84 -37.86
N ILE A 935 10.77 -7.13 -37.53
CA ILE A 935 9.65 -7.86 -36.96
C ILE A 935 10.08 -8.39 -35.60
N CYS A 936 9.43 -7.90 -34.55
CA CYS A 936 9.75 -8.21 -33.16
C CYS A 936 8.56 -8.80 -32.41
N GLU A 937 8.86 -9.65 -31.44
CA GLU A 937 7.92 -9.98 -30.36
C GLU A 937 7.82 -8.81 -29.39
N LYS A 938 6.66 -8.15 -29.39
CA LYS A 938 6.48 -6.88 -28.68
C LYS A 938 5.07 -6.79 -28.06
N PRO A 939 4.96 -6.48 -26.75
CA PRO A 939 3.70 -6.13 -26.13
C PRO A 939 3.32 -4.73 -26.61
N ILE A 940 3.98 -3.68 -26.14
CA ILE A 940 3.77 -2.30 -26.64
C ILE A 940 5.11 -1.67 -27.03
N ARG A 941 6.05 -1.56 -26.08
CA ARG A 941 7.32 -0.84 -26.26
C ARG A 941 8.57 -1.72 -26.25
N HIS A 942 8.75 -2.61 -25.27
CA HIS A 942 9.96 -3.43 -25.17
C HIS A 942 9.93 -4.59 -26.16
N SER A 943 10.96 -4.72 -26.98
CA SER A 943 11.12 -5.84 -27.91
C SER A 943 11.90 -6.99 -27.25
N PHE A 944 11.54 -8.23 -27.57
CA PHE A 944 12.24 -9.44 -27.13
C PHE A 944 13.08 -9.99 -28.28
N ASP A 945 12.57 -11.01 -28.96
CA ASP A 945 13.19 -11.61 -30.12
C ASP A 945 12.78 -10.82 -31.35
N CYS A 946 13.75 -10.50 -32.21
CA CYS A 946 13.55 -9.66 -33.38
C CYS A 946 14.38 -10.15 -34.56
N GLN A 947 13.78 -10.09 -35.74
CA GLN A 947 14.46 -10.17 -37.02
C GLN A 947 14.57 -8.75 -37.59
N TRP A 948 15.74 -8.36 -38.10
CA TRP A 948 16.02 -7.02 -38.63
C TRP A 948 16.69 -7.10 -40.00
N GLU A 949 16.32 -6.18 -40.88
CA GLU A 949 17.02 -5.91 -42.14
C GLU A 949 17.39 -4.43 -42.21
N ARG A 950 18.59 -4.14 -42.70
CA ARG A 950 19.11 -2.76 -42.77
C ARG A 950 19.39 -2.39 -44.22
N PHE A 951 18.52 -1.57 -44.78
CA PHE A 951 18.66 -1.10 -46.15
C PHE A 951 19.47 0.18 -46.19
N ARG A 952 20.41 0.27 -47.12
CA ARG A 952 21.09 1.53 -47.48
C ARG A 952 20.55 1.99 -48.81
N LEU A 953 20.11 3.24 -48.89
CA LEU A 953 19.60 3.80 -50.13
C LEU A 953 20.75 4.17 -51.07
N ASP A 954 20.63 3.71 -52.31
CA ASP A 954 21.60 3.98 -53.38
C ASP A 954 21.49 5.42 -53.90
N ALA A 955 22.50 5.87 -54.63
CA ALA A 955 22.53 7.22 -55.19
C ALA A 955 21.53 7.40 -56.34
N GLY A 956 20.41 8.08 -56.06
CA GLY A 956 19.43 8.51 -57.05
C GLY A 956 18.24 9.24 -56.43
N GLU A 957 17.62 10.17 -57.18
CA GLU A 957 16.44 10.94 -56.73
C GLU A 957 15.10 10.16 -56.85
N GLY A 958 15.14 8.95 -57.41
CA GLY A 958 13.98 8.10 -57.67
C GLY A 958 13.50 7.28 -56.47
N VAL A 959 12.29 6.71 -56.59
CA VAL A 959 11.76 5.71 -55.65
C VAL A 959 12.52 4.40 -55.85
N GLN A 960 12.99 3.80 -54.75
CA GLN A 960 13.71 2.53 -54.72
C GLN A 960 12.78 1.46 -54.13
N ALA A 961 12.67 0.30 -54.80
CA ALA A 961 11.95 -0.86 -54.30
C ALA A 961 12.92 -1.77 -53.54
N LEU A 962 12.60 -2.05 -52.28
CA LEU A 962 13.40 -2.88 -51.37
C LEU A 962 12.60 -4.11 -50.98
N SER A 963 13.23 -5.28 -50.98
CA SER A 963 12.60 -6.55 -50.63
C SER A 963 13.35 -7.29 -49.53
N TRP A 964 12.62 -7.93 -48.63
CA TRP A 964 13.20 -8.76 -47.57
C TRP A 964 12.34 -9.99 -47.28
N ASP A 965 12.95 -11.18 -47.38
CA ASP A 965 12.33 -12.45 -47.00
C ASP A 965 12.58 -12.73 -45.51
N VAL A 966 11.54 -12.59 -44.70
CA VAL A 966 11.60 -12.76 -43.25
C VAL A 966 11.26 -14.19 -42.88
N ARG A 967 12.16 -14.89 -42.20
CA ARG A 967 11.85 -16.17 -41.55
C ARG A 967 11.36 -15.94 -40.12
N LEU A 968 10.28 -16.61 -39.76
CA LEU A 968 9.63 -16.50 -38.45
C LEU A 968 9.95 -17.69 -37.53
N ASP A 969 10.82 -18.63 -37.91
CA ASP A 969 11.07 -19.88 -37.18
C ASP A 969 11.44 -19.69 -35.70
N ASP A 970 12.24 -18.65 -35.39
CA ASP A 970 12.65 -18.31 -34.02
C ASP A 970 11.64 -17.43 -33.28
N LEU A 971 10.67 -16.86 -33.99
CA LEU A 971 9.63 -15.98 -33.47
C LEU A 971 8.33 -16.78 -33.30
N ALA A 972 7.52 -16.46 -32.29
CA ALA A 972 6.19 -17.03 -32.08
C ALA A 972 6.11 -18.47 -31.51
N SER A 973 7.12 -18.92 -30.78
CA SER A 973 7.01 -20.17 -30.01
C SER A 973 5.94 -20.04 -28.91
N GLY A 974 5.16 -21.11 -28.68
CA GLY A 974 4.19 -21.18 -27.58
C GLY A 974 2.76 -21.64 -27.95
N LEU A 975 1.97 -21.92 -26.91
CA LEU A 975 0.60 -22.43 -27.03
C LEU A 975 -0.37 -21.36 -27.60
N PRO A 976 -1.36 -21.75 -28.43
CA PRO A 976 -2.40 -20.85 -28.90
C PRO A 976 -3.07 -20.06 -27.75
N GLY A 977 -3.12 -18.73 -27.87
CA GLY A 977 -3.65 -17.83 -26.82
C GLY A 977 -2.61 -17.29 -25.82
N LEU A 978 -1.44 -17.93 -25.71
CA LEU A 978 -0.29 -17.51 -24.90
C LEU A 978 0.95 -17.15 -25.73
N ARG A 979 0.83 -17.11 -27.06
CA ARG A 979 1.91 -16.63 -27.95
C ARG A 979 2.13 -15.13 -27.78
N ARG A 980 3.38 -14.70 -27.91
CA ARG A 980 3.76 -13.29 -27.97
C ARG A 980 3.25 -12.66 -29.27
N GLY A 981 2.87 -11.38 -29.17
CA GLY A 981 2.39 -10.59 -30.31
C GLY A 981 3.55 -10.12 -31.19
N LEU A 982 3.39 -10.20 -32.52
CA LEU A 982 4.37 -9.70 -33.48
C LEU A 982 4.03 -8.28 -33.93
N VAL A 983 5.07 -7.47 -34.05
CA VAL A 983 4.99 -6.07 -34.48
C VAL A 983 6.03 -5.83 -35.55
N PHE A 984 5.59 -5.29 -36.69
CA PHE A 984 6.46 -4.75 -37.72
C PHE A 984 6.82 -3.30 -37.37
N ALA A 985 8.08 -2.91 -37.52
CA ALA A 985 8.57 -1.58 -37.21
C ALA A 985 9.51 -1.04 -38.29
N LEU A 986 9.41 0.27 -38.53
CA LEU A 986 10.26 1.04 -39.43
C LEU A 986 10.97 2.14 -38.62
N SER A 987 12.28 2.29 -38.81
CA SER A 987 13.07 3.35 -38.16
C SER A 987 14.20 3.85 -39.05
N LEU A 988 14.60 5.10 -38.84
CA LEU A 988 15.72 5.72 -39.54
C LEU A 988 17.04 5.47 -38.80
N GLY A 989 18.03 4.87 -39.48
CA GLY A 989 19.34 4.55 -38.94
C GLY A 989 20.41 5.59 -39.30
N GLY A 990 20.41 6.78 -38.69
CA GLY A 990 21.54 7.72 -38.74
C GLY A 990 21.63 8.67 -39.95
N GLY A 991 22.30 9.80 -39.70
CA GLY A 991 22.38 11.00 -40.55
C GLY A 991 21.55 12.14 -39.93
N GLU A 992 22.17 13.21 -39.46
CA GLU A 992 21.49 14.32 -38.75
C GLU A 992 20.53 15.14 -39.62
N GLU A 993 20.66 15.04 -40.96
CA GLU A 993 19.84 15.77 -41.94
C GLU A 993 19.06 14.86 -42.90
N ALA A 994 18.99 13.55 -42.63
CA ALA A 994 18.28 12.61 -43.51
C ALA A 994 16.76 12.61 -43.24
N MET A 995 15.96 12.77 -44.31
CA MET A 995 14.51 12.53 -44.31
C MET A 995 14.20 11.40 -45.30
N LEU A 996 13.45 10.40 -44.86
CA LEU A 996 12.94 9.33 -45.71
C LEU A 996 11.45 9.52 -45.98
N GLU A 997 11.06 9.32 -47.24
CA GLU A 997 9.68 9.21 -47.68
C GLU A 997 9.39 7.75 -48.04
N ILE A 998 8.43 7.12 -47.36
CA ILE A 998 8.01 5.73 -47.60
C ILE A 998 6.61 5.78 -48.23
N GLN A 999 6.50 5.27 -49.46
CA GLN A 999 5.25 5.30 -50.24
C GLN A 999 4.39 4.07 -49.93
N SER A 1000 5.00 2.90 -49.85
CA SER A 1000 4.28 1.67 -49.52
C SER A 1000 5.10 0.71 -48.66
N ALA A 1001 4.40 -0.05 -47.81
CA ALA A 1001 4.95 -1.14 -47.02
C ALA A 1001 4.00 -2.35 -47.02
N LYS A 1002 4.33 -3.37 -47.83
CA LYS A 1002 3.51 -4.58 -48.04
C LYS A 1002 4.21 -5.78 -47.42
N LEU A 1003 3.47 -6.54 -46.61
CA LEU A 1003 3.95 -7.78 -46.00
C LEU A 1003 3.00 -8.92 -46.35
N THR A 1004 3.46 -9.87 -47.14
CA THR A 1004 2.67 -10.96 -47.72
C THR A 1004 3.16 -12.31 -47.20
N GLY A 1005 2.23 -13.22 -46.91
CA GLY A 1005 2.54 -14.61 -46.60
C GLY A 1005 2.61 -15.49 -47.85
N PRO A 1006 3.01 -16.77 -47.69
CA PRO A 1006 3.15 -17.71 -48.81
C PRO A 1006 1.83 -17.94 -49.56
N ASP A 1007 0.71 -17.85 -48.84
CA ASP A 1007 -0.65 -18.00 -49.39
C ASP A 1007 -1.17 -16.73 -50.09
N GLY A 1008 -0.32 -15.68 -50.23
CA GLY A 1008 -0.71 -14.37 -50.74
C GLY A 1008 -1.51 -13.51 -49.74
N ALA A 1009 -1.69 -13.97 -48.50
CA ALA A 1009 -2.40 -13.22 -47.46
C ALA A 1009 -1.60 -11.98 -47.02
N ALA A 1010 -2.26 -10.82 -46.92
CA ALA A 1010 -1.66 -9.59 -46.43
C ALA A 1010 -1.68 -9.54 -44.89
N TYR A 1011 -0.53 -9.23 -44.28
CA TYR A 1011 -0.37 -9.13 -42.82
C TYR A 1011 -0.33 -7.69 -42.30
N LEU A 1012 -0.15 -6.72 -43.19
CA LEU A 1012 -0.27 -5.29 -42.91
C LEU A 1012 -1.57 -4.72 -43.49
N ARG A 1013 -2.11 -3.70 -42.83
CA ARG A 1013 -3.29 -2.92 -43.22
C ARG A 1013 -2.87 -1.49 -43.50
N ASN A 1014 -3.56 -0.85 -44.45
CA ASN A 1014 -3.22 0.51 -44.90
C ASN A 1014 -1.73 0.62 -45.31
N PRO A 1015 -1.26 -0.23 -46.25
CA PRO A 1015 0.16 -0.32 -46.63
C PRO A 1015 0.66 0.92 -47.40
N GLU A 1016 -0.24 1.64 -48.08
CA GLU A 1016 0.07 2.82 -48.91
C GLU A 1016 -0.27 4.15 -48.19
N PHE A 1017 -0.56 4.10 -46.88
CA PHE A 1017 -0.82 5.26 -46.02
C PHE A 1017 -1.95 6.22 -46.47
N GLU A 1018 -2.83 5.82 -47.40
CA GLU A 1018 -3.95 6.64 -47.90
C GLU A 1018 -4.88 7.15 -46.78
N GLN A 1019 -5.02 6.33 -45.72
CA GLN A 1019 -5.81 6.64 -44.53
C GLN A 1019 -4.96 7.24 -43.40
N ALA A 1020 -3.84 7.89 -43.75
CA ALA A 1020 -2.85 8.43 -42.82
C ALA A 1020 -2.37 7.36 -41.83
N GLY A 1021 -2.26 7.68 -40.54
CA GLY A 1021 -1.77 6.77 -39.51
C GLY A 1021 -2.74 5.67 -39.06
N ARG A 1022 -3.83 5.38 -39.78
CA ARG A 1022 -4.75 4.29 -39.39
C ARG A 1022 -4.00 2.95 -39.34
N HIS A 1023 -4.11 2.24 -38.21
CA HIS A 1023 -3.39 1.02 -37.84
C HIS A 1023 -1.90 1.18 -37.51
N TRP A 1024 -1.32 2.36 -37.74
CA TRP A 1024 0.08 2.66 -37.45
C TRP A 1024 0.20 3.44 -36.14
N TYR A 1025 1.11 3.03 -35.26
CA TYR A 1025 1.41 3.72 -34.00
C TYR A 1025 2.92 3.84 -33.83
N PHE A 1026 3.41 4.75 -32.99
CA PHE A 1026 4.85 4.93 -32.83
C PHE A 1026 5.30 4.61 -31.41
N THR A 1027 6.57 4.22 -31.27
CA THR A 1027 7.25 4.04 -29.97
C THR A 1027 8.59 4.77 -29.98
N THR A 1028 9.04 5.20 -28.81
CA THR A 1028 10.32 5.91 -28.63
C THR A 1028 10.99 5.47 -27.33
N ASP A 1029 12.32 5.55 -27.28
CA ASP A 1029 13.05 5.36 -26.03
C ASP A 1029 13.40 6.67 -25.32
N TYR A 1030 13.26 7.79 -26.01
CA TYR A 1030 13.49 9.12 -25.46
C TYR A 1030 12.17 9.76 -25.04
N LEU A 1031 11.88 9.72 -23.73
CA LEU A 1031 10.55 10.05 -23.20
C LEU A 1031 10.36 11.51 -22.79
N TRP A 1032 11.47 12.21 -22.50
CA TRP A 1032 11.50 13.61 -22.06
C TRP A 1032 10.69 14.56 -22.95
N PRO A 1033 10.64 14.40 -24.29
CA PRO A 1033 9.86 15.29 -25.15
C PRO A 1033 8.36 15.24 -24.94
N TYR A 1034 7.83 14.21 -24.29
CA TYR A 1034 6.39 13.98 -24.21
C TYR A 1034 5.80 14.35 -22.85
N ARG A 1035 6.62 14.42 -21.80
CA ARG A 1035 6.14 14.62 -20.42
C ARG A 1035 7.10 15.45 -19.58
N THR A 1036 6.52 16.20 -18.66
CA THR A 1036 7.25 16.98 -17.65
C THR A 1036 7.85 16.13 -16.53
N GLU A 1037 7.41 14.86 -16.41
CA GLU A 1037 7.74 13.95 -15.30
C GLU A 1037 7.43 14.52 -13.90
N ASN A 1038 6.46 15.44 -13.82
CA ASN A 1038 5.91 16.01 -12.59
C ASN A 1038 4.52 16.60 -12.86
N GLN A 1039 3.51 16.10 -12.15
CA GLN A 1039 2.11 16.47 -12.38
C GLN A 1039 1.79 17.92 -12.00
N TRP A 1040 2.45 18.48 -10.99
CA TRP A 1040 2.24 19.87 -10.55
C TRP A 1040 2.85 20.82 -11.55
N LEU A 1041 4.03 20.46 -12.07
CA LEU A 1041 4.71 21.20 -13.13
C LEU A 1041 3.92 21.15 -14.44
N GLU A 1042 3.31 20.02 -14.79
CA GLU A 1042 2.42 19.93 -15.96
C GLU A 1042 1.21 20.86 -15.82
N ILE A 1043 0.54 20.86 -14.66
CA ILE A 1043 -0.62 21.75 -14.42
C ILE A 1043 -0.19 23.22 -14.48
N TYR A 1044 0.98 23.56 -13.93
CA TYR A 1044 1.52 24.91 -14.05
C TYR A 1044 1.86 25.27 -15.51
N PHE A 1045 2.47 24.36 -16.26
CA PHE A 1045 2.81 24.58 -17.66
C PHE A 1045 1.54 24.81 -18.48
N ASP A 1046 0.53 23.95 -18.32
CA ASP A 1046 -0.69 23.95 -19.11
C ASP A 1046 -1.67 25.07 -18.71
N GLN A 1047 -1.84 25.32 -17.41
CA GLN A 1047 -2.90 26.17 -16.86
C GLN A 1047 -2.39 27.35 -16.01
N GLY A 1048 -1.07 27.50 -15.87
CA GLY A 1048 -0.44 28.58 -15.11
C GLY A 1048 -0.66 28.49 -13.61
N VAL A 1049 -0.29 29.57 -12.91
CA VAL A 1049 -0.49 29.69 -11.45
C VAL A 1049 -1.97 29.58 -11.09
N PHE A 1050 -2.88 30.09 -11.92
CA PHE A 1050 -4.33 30.02 -11.65
C PHE A 1050 -4.81 28.57 -11.57
N GLY A 1051 -4.45 27.73 -12.56
CA GLY A 1051 -4.81 26.33 -12.56
C GLY A 1051 -4.16 25.53 -11.43
N LEU A 1052 -2.88 25.81 -11.14
CA LEU A 1052 -2.18 25.17 -10.03
C LEU A 1052 -2.85 25.47 -8.67
N LEU A 1053 -3.24 26.73 -8.44
CA LEU A 1053 -3.96 27.13 -7.23
C LEU A 1053 -5.36 26.52 -7.18
N ALA A 1054 -6.11 26.53 -8.28
CA ALA A 1054 -7.44 25.94 -8.36
C ALA A 1054 -7.42 24.43 -8.07
N PHE A 1055 -6.45 23.72 -8.65
CA PHE A 1055 -6.22 22.30 -8.41
C PHE A 1055 -5.85 22.03 -6.96
N THR A 1056 -4.89 22.79 -6.40
CA THR A 1056 -4.45 22.64 -5.00
C THR A 1056 -5.60 22.89 -4.02
N LEU A 1057 -6.40 23.94 -4.24
CA LEU A 1057 -7.58 24.24 -3.44
C LEU A 1057 -8.64 23.13 -3.53
N PHE A 1058 -8.84 22.56 -4.72
CA PHE A 1058 -9.73 21.42 -4.92
C PHE A 1058 -9.26 20.20 -4.12
N LEU A 1059 -7.97 19.86 -4.21
CA LEU A 1059 -7.39 18.74 -3.46
C LEU A 1059 -7.51 18.94 -1.95
N LEU A 1060 -7.12 20.10 -1.42
CA LEU A 1060 -7.20 20.39 0.01
C LEU A 1060 -8.66 20.32 0.51
N ALA A 1061 -9.62 20.83 -0.26
CA ALA A 1061 -11.03 20.75 0.07
C ALA A 1061 -11.54 19.29 0.06
N VAL A 1062 -11.15 18.50 -0.93
CA VAL A 1062 -11.52 17.08 -1.05
C VAL A 1062 -10.93 16.26 0.10
N VAL A 1063 -9.62 16.35 0.31
CA VAL A 1063 -8.90 15.65 1.38
C VAL A 1063 -9.45 16.03 2.75
N GLY A 1064 -9.70 17.32 3.01
CA GLY A 1064 -10.29 17.78 4.27
C GLY A 1064 -11.68 17.18 4.54
N VAL A 1065 -12.51 17.02 3.50
CA VAL A 1065 -13.83 16.38 3.63
C VAL A 1065 -13.70 14.87 3.82
N LEU A 1066 -12.82 14.21 3.08
CA LEU A 1066 -12.56 12.77 3.21
C LEU A 1066 -12.00 12.43 4.59
N LEU A 1067 -11.00 13.16 5.09
CA LEU A 1067 -10.47 13.01 6.45
C LEU A 1067 -11.57 13.18 7.50
N ARG A 1068 -12.45 14.18 7.34
CA ARG A 1068 -13.60 14.34 8.23
C ARG A 1068 -14.53 13.13 8.18
N ARG A 1069 -14.78 12.53 7.01
CA ARG A 1069 -15.63 11.33 6.85
C ARG A 1069 -14.96 10.06 7.37
N VAL A 1070 -13.65 9.91 7.20
CA VAL A 1070 -12.85 8.85 7.84
C VAL A 1070 -12.97 8.96 9.36
N SER A 1071 -12.88 10.18 9.90
CA SER A 1071 -13.11 10.43 11.34
C SER A 1071 -14.55 10.11 11.80
N GLN A 1072 -15.49 9.98 10.86
CA GLN A 1072 -16.87 9.55 11.07
C GLN A 1072 -17.07 8.03 10.99
N GLY A 1073 -16.01 7.26 10.69
CA GLY A 1073 -16.07 5.81 10.53
C GLY A 1073 -16.56 5.35 9.16
N LYS A 1074 -16.61 6.24 8.15
CA LYS A 1074 -17.03 5.87 6.79
C LYS A 1074 -15.87 5.21 6.04
N VAL A 1075 -15.89 3.89 5.95
CA VAL A 1075 -14.79 3.10 5.35
C VAL A 1075 -14.61 3.39 3.86
N GLY A 1076 -15.69 3.62 3.10
CA GLY A 1076 -15.57 4.00 1.69
C GLY A 1076 -14.78 5.30 1.47
N ALA A 1077 -14.84 6.25 2.41
CA ALA A 1077 -14.04 7.47 2.35
C ALA A 1077 -12.55 7.22 2.64
N ALA A 1078 -12.21 6.16 3.38
CA ALA A 1078 -10.83 5.75 3.61
C ALA A 1078 -10.20 5.20 2.32
N ALA A 1079 -10.93 4.35 1.58
CA ALA A 1079 -10.49 3.86 0.28
C ALA A 1079 -10.28 5.00 -0.73
N ALA A 1080 -11.23 5.95 -0.82
CA ALA A 1080 -11.07 7.12 -1.69
C ALA A 1080 -9.89 8.01 -1.28
N LEU A 1081 -9.67 8.24 0.03
CA LEU A 1081 -8.54 9.02 0.51
C LEU A 1081 -7.21 8.34 0.16
N ALA A 1082 -7.10 7.04 0.41
CA ALA A 1082 -5.93 6.23 0.10
C ALA A 1082 -5.61 6.24 -1.40
N ALA A 1083 -6.62 6.03 -2.24
CA ALA A 1083 -6.48 6.02 -3.70
C ALA A 1083 -5.97 7.37 -4.23
N LEU A 1084 -6.56 8.49 -3.78
CA LEU A 1084 -6.16 9.82 -4.23
C LEU A 1084 -4.75 10.18 -3.76
N LEU A 1085 -4.43 9.94 -2.48
CA LEU A 1085 -3.10 10.26 -1.95
C LEU A 1085 -2.00 9.37 -2.55
N GLY A 1086 -2.29 8.09 -2.84
CA GLY A 1086 -1.35 7.21 -3.52
C GLY A 1086 -1.01 7.70 -4.93
N VAL A 1087 -2.02 8.06 -5.73
CA VAL A 1087 -1.81 8.62 -7.08
C VAL A 1087 -1.07 9.96 -7.04
N LEU A 1088 -1.40 10.82 -6.08
CA LEU A 1088 -0.69 12.09 -5.90
C LEU A 1088 0.79 11.86 -5.54
N ALA A 1089 1.11 10.82 -4.77
CA ALA A 1089 2.50 10.47 -4.47
C ALA A 1089 3.28 10.09 -5.74
N ILE A 1090 2.66 9.34 -6.65
CA ILE A 1090 3.23 9.04 -7.98
C ILE A 1090 3.48 10.34 -8.75
N GLY A 1091 2.50 11.24 -8.75
CA GLY A 1091 2.55 12.47 -9.53
C GLY A 1091 3.65 13.47 -9.11
N VAL A 1092 4.24 13.31 -7.92
CA VAL A 1092 5.39 14.13 -7.50
C VAL A 1092 6.60 13.88 -8.41
N PHE A 1093 6.75 12.65 -8.90
CA PHE A 1093 7.89 12.20 -9.71
C PHE A 1093 7.51 11.77 -11.13
N SER A 1094 6.25 11.90 -11.52
CA SER A 1094 5.78 11.50 -12.85
C SER A 1094 4.54 12.29 -13.27
N THR A 1095 4.22 12.27 -14.56
CA THR A 1095 3.04 12.96 -15.11
C THR A 1095 1.90 11.96 -15.29
N VAL A 1096 0.90 12.00 -14.40
CA VAL A 1096 -0.17 10.99 -14.31
C VAL A 1096 -1.35 11.31 -15.24
N PHE A 1097 -1.70 12.58 -15.37
CA PHE A 1097 -2.86 13.05 -16.13
C PHE A 1097 -2.60 13.13 -17.64
N PHE A 1098 -1.39 12.77 -18.08
CA PHE A 1098 -1.10 12.48 -19.48
C PHE A 1098 -2.06 11.43 -20.06
N ASN A 1099 -2.48 10.45 -19.24
CA ASN A 1099 -3.55 9.53 -19.59
C ASN A 1099 -4.91 10.07 -19.10
N PRO A 1100 -5.82 10.47 -20.01
CA PRO A 1100 -7.09 11.09 -19.61
C PRO A 1100 -8.03 10.13 -18.88
N LYS A 1101 -7.91 8.81 -19.10
CA LYS A 1101 -8.75 7.81 -18.42
C LYS A 1101 -8.40 7.71 -16.93
N ILE A 1102 -7.12 7.90 -16.57
CA ILE A 1102 -6.68 7.94 -15.18
C ILE A 1102 -7.11 9.25 -14.51
N ALA A 1103 -6.97 10.37 -15.22
CA ALA A 1103 -7.49 11.66 -14.76
C ALA A 1103 -9.01 11.60 -14.49
N LEU A 1104 -9.78 10.99 -15.40
CA LEU A 1104 -11.22 10.75 -15.24
C LEU A 1104 -11.53 10.00 -13.94
N LEU A 1105 -10.86 8.86 -13.70
CA LEU A 1105 -11.06 8.07 -12.48
C LEU A 1105 -10.67 8.85 -11.22
N PHE A 1106 -9.57 9.60 -11.26
CA PHE A 1106 -9.13 10.46 -10.17
C PHE A 1106 -10.20 11.48 -9.76
N TYR A 1107 -10.71 12.26 -10.72
CA TYR A 1107 -11.75 13.25 -10.45
C TYR A 1107 -13.08 12.61 -10.05
N LEU A 1108 -13.45 11.46 -10.64
CA LEU A 1108 -14.68 10.75 -10.31
C LEU A 1108 -14.66 10.22 -8.86
N VAL A 1109 -13.54 9.61 -8.45
CA VAL A 1109 -13.29 9.16 -7.06
C VAL A 1109 -13.36 10.35 -6.10
N ALA A 1110 -12.75 11.47 -6.44
CA ALA A 1110 -12.78 12.68 -5.62
C ALA A 1110 -14.22 13.21 -5.44
N LEU A 1111 -14.96 13.41 -6.53
CA LEU A 1111 -16.31 13.98 -6.50
C LEU A 1111 -17.32 13.07 -5.79
N LEU A 1112 -17.34 11.77 -6.12
CA LEU A 1112 -18.25 10.82 -5.46
C LEU A 1112 -17.84 10.56 -4.00
N GLY A 1113 -16.55 10.49 -3.69
CA GLY A 1113 -16.06 10.27 -2.33
C GLY A 1113 -16.45 11.37 -1.34
N VAL A 1114 -16.53 12.63 -1.78
CA VAL A 1114 -16.96 13.77 -0.96
C VAL A 1114 -18.46 14.06 -1.00
N SER A 1115 -19.21 13.37 -1.87
CA SER A 1115 -20.63 13.61 -2.09
C SER A 1115 -21.50 13.14 -0.92
N GLY A 1116 -22.46 13.93 -0.47
CA GLY A 1116 -23.38 13.56 0.62
C GLY A 1116 -24.38 14.67 0.95
N ARG A 1117 -25.48 14.33 1.63
CA ARG A 1117 -26.49 15.34 2.01
C ARG A 1117 -25.85 16.37 2.95
N ALA A 1118 -25.80 17.63 2.51
CA ALA A 1118 -25.50 18.73 3.40
C ALA A 1118 -26.57 18.75 4.51
N ARG A 1119 -26.18 18.49 5.76
CA ARG A 1119 -27.06 18.75 6.91
C ARG A 1119 -27.45 20.22 6.82
N ARG A 1120 -28.74 20.51 6.61
CA ARG A 1120 -29.28 21.86 6.83
C ARG A 1120 -28.85 22.24 8.25
N ARG A 1121 -28.04 23.28 8.40
CA ARG A 1121 -27.92 23.98 9.67
C ARG A 1121 -29.33 24.49 9.97
N SER A 1122 -30.09 23.77 10.78
CA SER A 1122 -31.33 24.26 11.37
C SER A 1122 -30.96 25.28 12.46
N GLY A 1123 -30.41 26.41 12.03
CA GLY A 1123 -30.27 27.61 12.84
C GLY A 1123 -31.57 28.40 12.76
N ARG A 1124 -32.62 27.90 13.40
CA ARG A 1124 -33.68 28.75 13.93
C ARG A 1124 -33.81 28.36 15.39
N ARG A 1125 -33.22 29.19 16.26
CA ARG A 1125 -33.55 29.25 17.68
C ARG A 1125 -35.08 29.37 17.75
N ALA A 1126 -35.75 28.37 18.31
CA ALA A 1126 -37.09 28.59 18.83
C ALA A 1126 -36.96 29.68 19.92
N PRO A 1127 -37.83 30.69 19.94
CA PRO A 1127 -37.82 31.65 21.03
C PRO A 1127 -38.17 30.90 22.31
N ILE A 1128 -37.27 31.00 23.27
CA ILE A 1128 -37.46 30.56 24.65
C ILE A 1128 -38.59 31.42 25.20
N GLY A 1129 -39.76 30.83 25.42
CA GLY A 1129 -40.75 31.37 26.35
C GLY A 1129 -40.29 31.06 27.77
N GLN A 1130 -40.17 32.10 28.60
CA GLN A 1130 -40.14 32.06 30.06
C GLN A 1130 -41.09 33.16 30.56
N PRO A 1131 -41.60 33.09 31.80
CA PRO A 1131 -41.60 31.96 32.75
C PRO A 1131 -42.93 31.18 32.74
#